data_AF-A0AA42Z2K1-F1
#
_entry.id   AF-A0AA42Z2K1-F1
#
_cell.length_a   1.000
_cell.length_b   1.000
_cell.length_c   1.000
_cell.angle_alpha   90.00
_cell.angle_beta   90.00
_cell.angle_gamma   90.00
#
_symmetry.space_group_name_H-M   'P 1'
#
loop_
_entity.id
_entity.type
_entity.pdbx_description
1 polymer ?
#
loop_
_entity_poly.entity_id
_entity_poly.type
_entity_poly.pdbx_seq_one_letter_code
_entity_poly.pdbx_strand_id
1 'polypeptide(L)'
;MKDRLKLICALAVILTLGVGITAAQTPIGIARADDIRAIQTVQLVSAPAVDLQVVTAEDIDRDLAGLAPRYAIANAVSITPERDGIWEDLGDGTLIWRVRAGAPGAISINLGFGQYVMTPNGSLRIYSVDGQHVRRPFTAVDNALHGELWTPLLITDEIVVEVVLPAEERDNLRLELTSVNVGYREFGSDNRSGSCNVDVICPDGDGWRGEIPSVAAISTGGSLFCSGFMVNNTAQDTTPYFMTAYHCGISAGNAASLVTYWNYETDSCGGARNGSLNQFQTGSFFRSRWSTSDFALVEMDSDPDPAWGVTFAGWNRSGAEATTAVAIHHPSVDEKAISFEFDATTTTSYLGTSVPGNGTHVRVADWDTGTTEGGSSGSPLFNQNHQVIGQLHGGYAACGNNSADWYGKFSVSWNGGGTSSTRLSTWLDPGNTGANSVNTLVVGGCSNNGDCDDGAFCNGAETCGGGGSCQPGNDPCPGQACNESNDSCEPLVCNNDGTCDAGEDCNNCGDDCISGTGVSCGDGVCETAAGEDCFSCPSDCNGKTNGNPNNRYCCGNGTPCTDSRCSNNGNICTTSGGGMSYCCGDMACQGDENNSNCSIDCGPPPVCGDNVCDVGAGEDCASCAADCCGSCDPVGTSCIDDSDCCSNKCKGPSGGKTCK
;
A
#
# COMPACT_ATOMS: atom_id res chain seq x y z
N MET A 1 33.14 64.45 -3.23
CA MET A 1 31.79 63.86 -3.22
C MET A 1 31.47 63.41 -4.63
N LYS A 2 31.91 62.21 -5.00
CA LYS A 2 31.68 61.58 -6.30
C LYS A 2 31.69 60.06 -6.14
N ASP A 3 30.59 59.48 -6.61
CA ASP A 3 30.48 58.31 -7.47
C ASP A 3 30.89 56.91 -6.99
N ARG A 4 29.91 56.03 -7.16
CA ARG A 4 29.94 54.57 -7.03
C ARG A 4 30.81 53.93 -8.13
N LEU A 5 31.63 52.93 -7.77
CA LEU A 5 31.83 51.73 -8.59
C LEU A 5 32.46 50.56 -7.82
N LYS A 6 31.76 49.42 -7.89
CA LYS A 6 32.15 47.99 -7.80
C LYS A 6 33.58 47.62 -7.39
N LEU A 7 33.70 46.75 -6.39
CA LEU A 7 34.75 45.72 -6.37
C LEU A 7 34.17 44.37 -5.92
N ILE A 8 34.50 43.37 -6.71
CA ILE A 8 34.17 41.95 -6.62
C ILE A 8 35.00 41.31 -5.48
N CYS A 9 34.37 40.56 -4.60
CA CYS A 9 35.06 39.60 -3.73
C CYS A 9 34.47 38.21 -3.99
N ALA A 10 35.24 37.36 -4.65
CA ALA A 10 34.97 35.95 -4.80
C ALA A 10 35.16 35.26 -3.44
N LEU A 11 34.09 34.72 -2.86
CA LEU A 11 34.18 33.75 -1.78
C LEU A 11 33.99 32.37 -2.40
N ALA A 12 35.06 31.60 -2.45
CA ALA A 12 35.00 30.18 -2.79
C ALA A 12 34.24 29.45 -1.67
N VAL A 13 32.99 29.07 -1.94
CA VAL A 13 32.24 28.15 -1.10
C VAL A 13 32.80 26.76 -1.40
N ILE A 14 33.64 26.25 -0.49
CA ILE A 14 33.97 24.82 -0.45
C ILE A 14 32.72 24.14 0.10
N LEU A 15 31.89 23.63 -0.81
CA LEU A 15 30.75 22.79 -0.49
C LEU A 15 31.31 21.40 -0.11
N THR A 16 31.68 21.20 1.16
CA THR A 16 31.80 19.85 1.70
C THR A 16 30.39 19.30 1.82
N LEU A 17 29.96 18.54 0.80
CA LEU A 17 28.84 17.61 0.90
C LEU A 17 29.18 16.60 2.00
N GLY A 18 28.85 16.95 3.23
CA GLY A 18 28.73 15.99 4.32
C GLY A 18 27.47 15.18 4.06
N VAL A 19 27.60 14.13 3.27
CA VAL A 19 26.60 13.07 3.20
C VAL A 19 26.65 12.36 4.56
N GLY A 20 25.89 12.88 5.52
CA GLY A 20 25.65 12.26 6.81
C GLY A 20 24.70 11.10 6.61
N ILE A 21 25.19 9.97 6.10
CA ILE A 21 24.49 8.69 6.25
C ILE A 21 24.57 8.36 7.74
N THR A 22 23.53 8.66 8.50
CA THR A 22 23.31 8.13 9.84
C THR A 22 22.92 6.66 9.70
N ALA A 23 23.88 5.81 9.36
CA ALA A 23 23.72 4.39 9.62
C ALA A 23 23.38 4.25 11.12
N ALA A 24 22.33 3.50 11.44
CA ALA A 24 21.96 3.20 12.82
C ALA A 24 23.19 2.62 13.52
N GLN A 25 23.88 3.45 14.31
CA GLN A 25 25.10 3.03 14.98
C GLN A 25 24.70 1.95 15.98
N THR A 26 25.31 0.76 15.83
CA THR A 26 25.14 -0.36 16.75
C THR A 26 25.29 0.15 18.19
N PRO A 27 24.34 -0.17 19.10
CA PRO A 27 24.43 0.21 20.51
C PRO A 27 25.79 -0.14 21.11
N ILE A 28 26.33 0.75 21.95
CA ILE A 28 27.69 0.58 22.47
C ILE A 28 27.76 -0.65 23.36
N GLY A 29 26.69 -0.96 24.08
CA GLY A 29 26.57 -2.18 24.87
C GLY A 29 26.59 -3.46 24.06
N ILE A 30 26.27 -3.41 22.75
CA ILE A 30 26.44 -4.53 21.81
C ILE A 30 27.85 -4.51 21.24
N ALA A 31 28.32 -3.35 20.76
CA ALA A 31 29.62 -3.22 20.10
C ALA A 31 30.81 -3.52 21.04
N ARG A 32 30.66 -3.27 22.34
CA ARG A 32 31.68 -3.50 23.38
C ARG A 32 31.27 -4.56 24.40
N ALA A 33 30.44 -5.53 24.00
CA ALA A 33 29.89 -6.55 24.91
C ALA A 33 30.96 -7.35 25.68
N ASP A 34 32.16 -7.52 25.11
CA ASP A 34 33.29 -8.22 25.76
C ASP A 34 34.06 -7.34 26.78
N ASP A 35 33.94 -6.01 26.68
CA ASP A 35 34.65 -5.06 27.54
C ASP A 35 33.86 -4.66 28.79
N ILE A 36 32.56 -4.96 28.80
CA ILE A 36 31.61 -4.55 29.84
C ILE A 36 30.92 -5.78 30.43
N ARG A 37 30.18 -5.59 31.53
CA ARG A 37 29.46 -6.68 32.17
C ARG A 37 28.47 -7.34 31.21
N ALA A 38 28.40 -8.66 31.27
CA ALA A 38 27.43 -9.42 30.51
C ALA A 38 26.00 -8.95 30.81
N ILE A 39 25.18 -8.84 29.76
CA ILE A 39 23.81 -8.31 29.86
C ILE A 39 22.94 -9.10 30.87
N GLN A 40 23.25 -10.38 31.07
CA GLN A 40 22.58 -11.23 32.06
C GLN A 40 22.80 -10.83 33.52
N THR A 41 23.81 -10.00 33.78
CA THR A 41 24.11 -9.47 35.13
C THR A 41 23.53 -8.08 35.37
N VAL A 42 23.00 -7.43 34.33
CA VAL A 42 22.33 -6.13 34.43
C VAL A 42 20.95 -6.32 35.06
N GLN A 43 20.56 -5.42 35.96
CA GLN A 43 19.25 -5.46 36.64
C GLN A 43 18.10 -5.55 35.62
N LEU A 44 17.19 -6.49 35.84
CA LEU A 44 15.93 -6.60 35.10
C LEU A 44 14.79 -6.01 35.92
N VAL A 45 14.18 -4.96 35.38
CA VAL A 45 12.91 -4.40 35.85
C VAL A 45 11.79 -5.21 35.19
N SER A 46 11.28 -6.21 35.92
CA SER A 46 10.21 -7.07 35.42
C SER A 46 8.85 -6.46 35.74
N ALA A 47 8.08 -6.13 34.70
CA ALA A 47 6.66 -5.86 34.86
C ALA A 47 5.87 -7.18 34.96
N PRO A 48 4.66 -7.17 35.54
CA PRO A 48 3.78 -8.34 35.56
C PRO A 48 3.40 -8.80 34.15
N ALA A 49 3.23 -10.11 33.98
CA ALA A 49 2.59 -10.64 32.78
C ALA A 49 1.13 -10.16 32.68
N VAL A 50 0.65 -9.92 31.47
CA VAL A 50 -0.73 -9.49 31.22
C VAL A 50 -1.67 -10.68 31.36
N ASP A 51 -2.72 -10.54 32.18
CA ASP A 51 -3.82 -11.51 32.23
C ASP A 51 -4.76 -11.27 31.06
N LEU A 52 -4.58 -12.04 29.98
CA LEU A 52 -5.36 -11.90 28.75
C LEU A 52 -6.87 -12.13 28.96
N GLN A 53 -7.27 -12.96 29.94
CA GLN A 53 -8.70 -13.19 30.19
C GLN A 53 -9.34 -11.95 30.82
N VAL A 54 -8.66 -11.35 31.79
CA VAL A 54 -9.12 -10.11 32.43
C VAL A 54 -9.13 -8.96 31.42
N VAL A 55 -8.03 -8.76 30.69
CA VAL A 55 -7.90 -7.63 29.78
C VAL A 55 -8.87 -7.73 28.60
N THR A 56 -9.13 -8.93 28.07
CA THR A 56 -10.16 -9.10 27.02
C THR A 56 -11.55 -8.70 27.51
N ALA A 57 -11.92 -9.07 28.75
CA ALA A 57 -13.20 -8.68 29.32
C ALA A 57 -13.29 -7.16 29.55
N GLU A 58 -12.23 -6.54 30.05
CA GLU A 58 -12.16 -5.09 30.21
C GLU A 58 -12.23 -4.36 28.86
N ASP A 59 -11.59 -4.88 27.81
CA ASP A 59 -11.59 -4.26 26.49
C ASP A 59 -13.00 -4.27 25.87
N ILE A 60 -13.79 -5.35 26.06
CA ILE A 60 -15.21 -5.38 25.66
C ILE A 60 -16.00 -4.25 26.34
N ASP A 61 -15.81 -4.06 27.65
CA ASP A 61 -16.50 -2.99 28.39
C ASP A 61 -16.07 -1.59 27.92
N ARG A 62 -14.79 -1.42 27.57
CA ARG A 62 -14.25 -0.17 27.00
C ARG A 62 -14.84 0.13 25.63
N ASP A 63 -14.90 -0.87 24.76
CA ASP A 63 -15.46 -0.74 23.41
C ASP A 63 -16.95 -0.37 23.49
N LEU A 64 -17.72 -1.02 24.38
CA LEU A 64 -19.13 -0.68 24.64
C LEU A 64 -19.31 0.74 25.20
N ALA A 65 -18.30 1.26 25.90
CA ALA A 65 -18.28 2.63 26.40
C ALA A 65 -17.76 3.66 25.38
N GLY A 66 -17.38 3.23 24.16
CA GLY A 66 -16.82 4.10 23.12
C GLY A 66 -15.45 4.69 23.48
N LEU A 67 -14.67 3.99 24.32
CA LEU A 67 -13.33 4.40 24.68
C LEU A 67 -12.33 3.89 23.65
N ALA A 68 -11.21 4.59 23.49
CA ALA A 68 -10.18 4.13 22.56
C ALA A 68 -9.61 2.75 22.94
N PRO A 69 -9.29 1.93 21.93
CA PRO A 69 -8.75 0.60 22.15
C PRO A 69 -7.35 0.66 22.77
N ARG A 70 -6.98 -0.40 23.48
CA ARG A 70 -5.70 -0.57 24.16
C ARG A 70 -4.88 -1.62 23.44
N TYR A 71 -3.57 -1.41 23.28
CA TYR A 71 -2.63 -2.44 22.86
C TYR A 71 -1.69 -2.92 23.96
N ALA A 72 -1.53 -2.11 25.01
CA ALA A 72 -0.62 -2.39 26.11
C ALA A 72 -1.23 -2.02 27.46
N ILE A 73 -0.71 -2.64 28.52
CA ILE A 73 -1.00 -2.28 29.91
C ILE A 73 0.17 -1.49 30.47
N ALA A 74 -0.10 -0.26 30.93
CA ALA A 74 0.90 0.59 31.54
C ALA A 74 1.20 0.12 32.97
N ASN A 75 2.48 -0.15 33.28
CA ASN A 75 2.92 -0.53 34.61
C ASN A 75 3.82 0.56 35.19
N ALA A 76 3.35 1.19 36.26
CA ALA A 76 4.11 2.22 36.95
C ALA A 76 5.37 1.62 37.60
N VAL A 77 6.50 2.29 37.37
CA VAL A 77 7.80 1.98 37.96
C VAL A 77 8.46 3.29 38.44
N SER A 78 9.58 3.20 39.16
CA SER A 78 10.41 4.37 39.49
C SER A 78 11.86 3.92 39.50
N ILE A 79 12.48 4.08 38.33
CA ILE A 79 13.85 3.61 38.02
C ILE A 79 14.67 4.83 37.65
N THR A 80 15.78 5.05 38.37
CA THR A 80 16.70 6.16 38.10
C THR A 80 18.15 5.69 38.03
N PRO A 81 19.02 6.33 37.22
CA PRO A 81 20.42 5.92 37.15
C PRO A 81 21.23 6.05 38.45
N GLU A 82 20.73 6.77 39.45
CA GLU A 82 21.37 6.90 40.77
C GLU A 82 21.10 5.71 41.68
N ARG A 83 19.95 5.06 41.52
CA ARG A 83 19.47 3.99 42.41
C ARG A 83 19.47 2.62 41.75
N ASP A 84 19.29 2.57 40.45
CA ASP A 84 19.00 1.37 39.67
C ASP A 84 19.96 1.24 38.49
N GLY A 85 19.98 0.05 37.88
CA GLY A 85 20.87 -0.29 36.78
C GLY A 85 22.34 -0.38 37.19
N ILE A 86 23.22 -0.38 36.20
CA ILE A 86 24.67 -0.51 36.40
C ILE A 86 25.38 0.55 35.56
N TRP A 87 26.24 1.34 36.22
CA TRP A 87 27.22 2.21 35.58
C TRP A 87 28.56 1.51 35.40
N GLU A 88 29.18 1.69 34.24
CA GLU A 88 30.52 1.19 33.91
C GLU A 88 31.33 2.30 33.20
N ASP A 89 32.63 2.34 33.48
CA ASP A 89 33.58 3.24 32.83
C ASP A 89 34.20 2.50 31.63
N LEU A 90 34.12 3.11 30.46
CA LEU A 90 34.59 2.56 29.20
C LEU A 90 36.11 2.74 28.98
N GLY A 91 36.79 3.43 29.90
CA GLY A 91 38.25 3.60 29.93
C GLY A 91 38.77 4.80 29.13
N ASP A 92 37.88 5.52 28.43
CA ASP A 92 38.18 6.67 27.57
C ASP A 92 37.56 7.98 28.07
N GLY A 93 37.05 8.00 29.30
CA GLY A 93 36.29 9.12 29.87
C GLY A 93 34.79 9.05 29.59
N THR A 94 34.32 8.00 28.92
CA THR A 94 32.90 7.74 28.69
C THR A 94 32.33 6.81 29.76
N LEU A 95 31.12 7.10 30.21
CA LEU A 95 30.34 6.21 31.07
C LEU A 95 29.20 5.59 30.27
N ILE A 96 28.91 4.33 30.58
CA ILE A 96 27.72 3.62 30.13
C ILE A 96 26.87 3.22 31.34
N TRP A 97 25.57 3.50 31.28
CA TRP A 97 24.58 2.98 32.21
C TRP A 97 23.63 2.05 31.49
N ARG A 98 23.31 0.90 32.09
CA ARG A 98 22.34 -0.05 31.55
C ARG A 98 21.37 -0.54 32.59
N VAL A 99 20.11 -0.69 32.19
CA VAL A 99 19.06 -1.46 32.88
C VAL A 99 18.25 -2.22 31.85
N ARG A 100 17.73 -3.39 32.21
CA ARG A 100 16.81 -4.17 31.38
C ARG A 100 15.37 -3.91 31.84
N ALA A 101 14.43 -3.89 30.91
CA ALA A 101 13.00 -3.86 31.20
C ALA A 101 12.30 -4.94 30.39
N GLY A 102 11.41 -5.70 31.04
CA GLY A 102 10.79 -6.86 30.40
C GLY A 102 9.50 -7.28 31.07
N ALA A 103 8.70 -8.09 30.37
CA ALA A 103 7.52 -8.71 30.94
C ALA A 103 7.26 -10.08 30.27
N PRO A 104 7.04 -11.16 31.05
CA PRO A 104 6.81 -12.47 30.46
C PRO A 104 5.59 -12.49 29.52
N GLY A 105 5.79 -12.98 28.29
CA GLY A 105 4.72 -13.10 27.30
C GLY A 105 4.26 -11.78 26.70
N ALA A 106 5.02 -10.70 26.90
CA ALA A 106 4.77 -9.43 26.23
C ALA A 106 5.05 -9.56 24.73
N ILE A 107 4.16 -9.01 23.92
CA ILE A 107 4.37 -8.97 22.47
C ILE A 107 5.20 -7.74 22.08
N SER A 108 5.00 -6.63 22.80
CA SER A 108 5.79 -5.43 22.62
C SER A 108 6.06 -4.73 23.94
N ILE A 109 7.10 -3.90 23.97
CA ILE A 109 7.40 -3.02 25.09
C ILE A 109 7.59 -1.60 24.58
N ASN A 110 6.97 -0.66 25.26
CA ASN A 110 7.32 0.75 25.18
C ASN A 110 7.46 1.36 26.58
N LEU A 111 8.18 2.47 26.67
CA LEU A 111 8.56 3.12 27.91
C LEU A 111 8.04 4.56 27.98
N GLY A 112 7.68 4.99 29.20
CA GLY A 112 7.40 6.38 29.55
C GLY A 112 8.40 6.88 30.59
N PHE A 113 9.14 7.93 30.25
CA PHE A 113 10.02 8.64 31.16
C PHE A 113 9.33 9.91 31.64
N GLY A 114 8.99 9.96 32.93
CA GLY A 114 8.42 11.16 33.56
C GLY A 114 9.45 12.27 33.80
N GLN A 115 10.74 11.96 33.64
CA GLN A 115 11.82 12.93 33.59
C GLN A 115 12.83 12.52 32.53
N TYR A 116 13.08 13.41 31.57
CA TYR A 116 14.11 13.27 30.54
C TYR A 116 14.82 14.60 30.31
N VAL A 117 16.08 14.68 30.75
CA VAL A 117 17.03 15.74 30.39
C VAL A 117 18.36 15.07 30.10
N MET A 118 18.65 14.90 28.82
CA MET A 118 19.91 14.38 28.32
C MET A 118 20.96 15.48 28.23
N THR A 119 22.21 15.12 28.49
CA THR A 119 23.36 16.03 28.44
C THR A 119 23.79 16.28 27.00
N PRO A 120 24.52 17.39 26.69
CA PRO A 120 24.85 17.75 25.31
C PRO A 120 25.57 16.66 24.51
N ASN A 121 26.41 15.85 25.17
CA ASN A 121 27.15 14.75 24.55
C ASN A 121 26.63 13.37 24.99
N GLY A 122 25.45 13.33 25.62
CA GLY A 122 24.80 12.12 26.08
C GLY A 122 23.83 11.54 25.05
N SER A 123 23.59 10.24 25.14
CA SER A 123 22.58 9.54 24.34
C SER A 123 21.91 8.44 25.14
N LEU A 124 20.60 8.30 24.97
CA LEU A 124 19.78 7.18 25.43
C LEU A 124 19.47 6.29 24.21
N ARG A 125 19.73 4.98 24.33
CA ARG A 125 19.39 3.97 23.33
C ARG A 125 18.44 2.95 23.95
N ILE A 126 17.50 2.50 23.14
CA ILE A 126 16.53 1.46 23.51
C ILE A 126 16.56 0.40 22.41
N TYR A 127 16.81 -0.84 22.82
CA TYR A 127 16.95 -1.95 21.89
C TYR A 127 16.55 -3.29 22.52
N SER A 128 16.15 -4.26 21.72
CA SER A 128 15.88 -5.62 22.18
C SER A 128 17.16 -6.31 22.66
N VAL A 129 17.06 -7.26 23.58
CA VAL A 129 18.24 -7.95 24.15
C VAL A 129 19.09 -8.67 23.09
N ASP A 130 18.47 -9.15 22.03
CA ASP A 130 19.12 -9.79 20.87
C ASP A 130 19.69 -8.80 19.83
N GLY A 131 19.46 -7.50 20.03
CA GLY A 131 19.91 -6.42 19.15
C GLY A 131 19.18 -6.33 17.81
N GLN A 132 18.11 -7.09 17.58
CA GLN A 132 17.38 -7.09 16.30
C GLN A 132 16.47 -5.86 16.14
N HIS A 133 15.91 -5.37 17.23
CA HIS A 133 15.05 -4.19 17.24
C HIS A 133 15.78 -3.04 17.94
N VAL A 134 16.20 -2.04 17.16
CA VAL A 134 16.93 -0.87 17.65
C VAL A 134 16.18 0.38 17.22
N ARG A 135 15.98 1.32 18.16
CA ARG A 135 15.46 2.65 17.84
C ARG A 135 16.61 3.64 17.68
N ARG A 136 16.36 4.75 16.98
CA ARG A 136 17.33 5.86 16.92
C ARG A 136 17.71 6.28 18.35
N PRO A 137 18.93 6.80 18.57
CA PRO A 137 19.27 7.37 19.86
C PRO A 137 18.38 8.59 20.16
N PHE A 138 18.01 8.73 21.43
CA PHE A 138 17.44 9.95 21.99
C PHE A 138 18.57 10.77 22.62
N THR A 139 18.70 12.03 22.25
CA THR A 139 19.82 12.89 22.66
C THR A 139 19.31 14.20 23.27
N ALA A 140 20.20 15.16 23.53
CA ALA A 140 19.80 16.48 24.01
C ALA A 140 18.80 17.22 23.08
N VAL A 141 18.68 16.81 21.81
CA VAL A 141 17.66 17.37 20.89
C VAL A 141 16.23 16.95 21.25
N ASP A 142 16.09 15.81 21.96
CA ASP A 142 14.81 15.27 22.43
C ASP A 142 14.41 15.83 23.81
N ASN A 143 15.16 16.81 24.35
CA ASN A 143 14.83 17.47 25.60
C ASN A 143 13.63 18.41 25.41
N ALA A 144 12.42 17.89 25.63
CA ALA A 144 11.18 18.66 25.54
C ALA A 144 10.96 19.59 26.75
N LEU A 145 10.25 20.71 26.55
CA LEU A 145 9.95 21.67 27.65
C LEU A 145 9.10 21.05 28.76
N HIS A 146 8.26 20.07 28.45
CA HIS A 146 7.47 19.35 29.45
C HIS A 146 8.30 18.32 30.23
N GLY A 147 9.53 18.01 29.77
CA GLY A 147 10.49 17.17 30.50
C GLY A 147 10.18 15.68 30.51
N GLU A 148 9.28 15.20 29.66
CA GLU A 148 8.95 13.78 29.53
C GLU A 148 9.50 13.23 28.20
N LEU A 149 9.69 11.92 28.13
CA LEU A 149 9.99 11.22 26.88
C LEU A 149 9.17 9.93 26.81
N TRP A 150 8.45 9.74 25.72
CA TRP A 150 7.71 8.50 25.46
C TRP A 150 8.26 7.83 24.22
N THR A 151 8.38 6.51 24.26
CA THR A 151 9.16 5.77 23.27
C THR A 151 8.24 4.98 22.34
N PRO A 152 8.63 4.77 21.07
CA PRO A 152 7.89 3.87 20.21
C PRO A 152 7.94 2.45 20.77
N LEU A 153 6.97 1.61 20.39
CA LEU A 153 6.96 0.21 20.77
C LEU A 153 8.08 -0.57 20.06
N LEU A 154 8.68 -1.51 20.76
CA LEU A 154 9.59 -2.53 20.21
C LEU A 154 8.91 -3.88 20.32
N ILE A 155 8.89 -4.65 19.23
CA ILE A 155 8.30 -5.99 19.18
C ILE A 155 9.27 -6.98 19.84
N THR A 156 9.16 -7.11 21.16
CA THR A 156 10.01 -7.96 22.00
C THR A 156 9.40 -8.03 23.38
N ASP A 157 9.71 -9.09 24.13
CA ASP A 157 9.32 -9.25 25.54
C ASP A 157 10.35 -8.68 26.51
N GLU A 158 11.49 -8.23 25.98
CA GLU A 158 12.57 -7.65 26.77
C GLU A 158 13.44 -6.65 25.99
N ILE A 159 13.75 -5.54 26.65
CA ILE A 159 14.58 -4.44 26.12
C ILE A 159 15.70 -4.06 27.08
N VAL A 160 16.73 -3.45 26.50
CA VAL A 160 17.82 -2.76 27.20
C VAL A 160 17.63 -1.26 27.06
N VAL A 161 17.72 -0.56 28.18
CA VAL A 161 17.80 0.90 28.27
C VAL A 161 19.25 1.24 28.56
N GLU A 162 19.90 1.91 27.61
CA GLU A 162 21.32 2.25 27.65
C GLU A 162 21.49 3.77 27.62
N VAL A 163 22.22 4.33 28.57
CA VAL A 163 22.69 5.72 28.51
C VAL A 163 24.20 5.72 28.33
N VAL A 164 24.70 6.53 27.39
CA VAL A 164 26.14 6.76 27.19
C VAL A 164 26.41 8.25 27.22
N LEU A 165 27.35 8.70 28.06
CA LEU A 165 27.72 10.11 28.21
C LEU A 165 29.16 10.28 28.74
N PRO A 166 29.80 11.45 28.55
CA PRO A 166 31.08 11.76 29.19
C PRO A 166 30.96 11.76 30.73
N ALA A 167 31.95 11.23 31.43
CA ALA A 167 31.91 11.07 32.89
C ALA A 167 31.66 12.38 33.65
N GLU A 168 32.18 13.49 33.14
CA GLU A 168 31.98 14.85 33.67
C GLU A 168 30.55 15.39 33.53
N GLU A 169 29.74 14.82 32.64
CA GLU A 169 28.36 15.24 32.41
C GLU A 169 27.35 14.46 33.27
N ARG A 170 27.77 13.39 33.95
CA ARG A 170 26.88 12.48 34.71
C ARG A 170 25.94 13.21 35.66
N ASP A 171 26.45 14.19 36.41
CA ASP A 171 25.67 14.94 37.41
C ASP A 171 24.63 15.89 36.79
N ASN A 172 24.66 16.07 35.46
CA ASN A 172 23.69 16.87 34.71
C ASN A 172 22.59 16.01 34.07
N LEU A 173 22.73 14.68 34.01
CA LEU A 173 21.69 13.77 33.54
C LEU A 173 20.49 13.83 34.49
N ARG A 174 19.28 13.97 33.96
CA ARG A 174 18.04 13.74 34.72
C ARG A 174 17.21 12.71 33.96
N LEU A 175 17.03 11.55 34.55
CA LEU A 175 16.31 10.45 33.92
C LEU A 175 15.52 9.68 34.97
N GLU A 176 14.20 9.62 34.80
CA GLU A 176 13.34 8.76 35.59
C GLU A 176 12.40 8.01 34.65
N LEU A 177 12.56 6.69 34.60
CA LEU A 177 11.60 5.80 33.96
C LEU A 177 10.44 5.59 34.92
N THR A 178 9.24 6.01 34.50
CA THR A 178 8.02 5.98 35.31
C THR A 178 7.01 4.95 34.83
N SER A 179 7.12 4.46 33.60
CA SER A 179 6.22 3.46 33.04
C SER A 179 6.92 2.44 32.15
N VAL A 180 6.66 1.15 32.40
CA VAL A 180 6.96 0.03 31.48
C VAL A 180 5.63 -0.49 30.95
N ASN A 181 5.38 -0.28 29.66
CA ASN A 181 4.10 -0.57 29.05
C ASN A 181 4.20 -1.90 28.30
N VAL A 182 3.33 -2.85 28.67
CA VAL A 182 3.40 -4.25 28.26
C VAL A 182 2.33 -4.52 27.21
N GLY A 183 2.75 -4.69 25.96
CA GLY A 183 1.90 -5.00 24.83
C GLY A 183 1.35 -6.42 24.89
N TYR A 184 0.04 -6.56 24.70
CA TYR A 184 -0.67 -7.83 24.64
C TYR A 184 -1.42 -8.05 23.32
N ARG A 185 -1.29 -7.09 22.40
CA ARG A 185 -1.66 -7.19 20.99
C ARG A 185 -0.69 -6.34 20.17
N GLU A 186 -0.54 -6.66 18.90
CA GLU A 186 0.35 -5.95 17.98
C GLU A 186 -0.33 -4.79 17.29
N PHE A 187 0.48 -3.93 16.68
CA PHE A 187 0.09 -3.21 15.48
C PHE A 187 0.28 -4.23 14.34
N GLY A 188 -0.81 -4.74 13.75
CA GLY A 188 -0.73 -5.63 12.57
C GLY A 188 -0.52 -7.14 12.74
N SER A 189 -0.89 -7.77 13.87
CA SER A 189 -0.99 -9.25 13.98
C SER A 189 -2.30 -9.77 14.58
N ASP A 190 -2.61 -11.04 14.23
CA ASP A 190 -3.76 -11.94 14.52
C ASP A 190 -5.20 -11.38 14.52
N ASN A 191 -5.40 -10.12 14.88
CA ASN A 191 -6.58 -9.28 14.64
C ASN A 191 -6.19 -8.14 13.68
N ARG A 192 -5.70 -8.51 12.50
CA ARG A 192 -5.39 -7.56 11.43
C ARG A 192 -6.65 -6.86 10.96
N SER A 193 -6.45 -5.71 10.32
CA SER A 193 -7.54 -5.06 9.61
C SER A 193 -8.23 -6.04 8.65
N GLY A 194 -9.55 -5.95 8.52
CA GLY A 194 -10.29 -6.84 7.65
C GLY A 194 -9.88 -6.67 6.18
N SER A 195 -9.99 -7.74 5.40
CA SER A 195 -9.52 -7.77 3.99
C SER A 195 -10.29 -6.88 3.03
N CYS A 196 -11.32 -6.18 3.49
CA CYS A 196 -12.09 -5.25 2.66
C CYS A 196 -11.50 -3.83 2.65
N ASN A 197 -10.58 -3.52 3.57
CA ASN A 197 -9.86 -2.24 3.56
C ASN A 197 -8.96 -2.16 2.32
N VAL A 198 -8.85 -0.97 1.74
CA VAL A 198 -8.00 -0.73 0.56
C VAL A 198 -6.71 -0.07 1.00
N ASP A 199 -5.58 -0.64 0.61
CA ASP A 199 -4.27 -0.08 0.95
C ASP A 199 -4.06 1.26 0.26
N VAL A 200 -3.48 2.24 0.97
CA VAL A 200 -3.25 3.57 0.36
C VAL A 200 -2.38 3.51 -0.89
N ILE A 201 -1.47 2.53 -1.01
CA ILE A 201 -0.59 2.37 -2.18
C ILE A 201 -1.33 1.84 -3.43
N CYS A 202 -2.56 1.33 -3.28
CA CYS A 202 -3.37 0.90 -4.42
C CYS A 202 -3.71 2.07 -5.36
N PRO A 203 -4.09 1.79 -6.63
CA PRO A 203 -4.50 2.83 -7.59
C PRO A 203 -5.64 3.73 -7.08
N ASP A 204 -6.53 3.21 -6.23
CA ASP A 204 -7.57 4.00 -5.55
C ASP A 204 -6.98 5.22 -4.81
N GLY A 205 -5.76 5.10 -4.29
CA GLY A 205 -5.06 6.16 -3.56
C GLY A 205 -4.33 7.19 -4.43
N ASP A 206 -4.25 7.02 -5.76
CA ASP A 206 -3.47 7.89 -6.64
C ASP A 206 -3.93 9.35 -6.57
N GLY A 207 -5.24 9.59 -6.52
CA GLY A 207 -5.79 10.93 -6.35
C GLY A 207 -5.46 11.60 -5.02
N TRP A 208 -4.97 10.85 -4.03
CA TRP A 208 -4.86 11.27 -2.62
C TRP A 208 -3.42 11.35 -2.10
N ARG A 209 -2.42 11.31 -2.99
CA ARG A 209 -0.98 11.33 -2.64
C ARG A 209 -0.57 12.57 -1.84
N GLY A 210 -1.30 13.69 -1.97
CA GLY A 210 -1.08 14.89 -1.15
C GLY A 210 -1.55 14.75 0.30
N GLU A 211 -2.67 14.04 0.54
CA GLU A 211 -3.30 13.90 1.84
C GLU A 211 -2.80 12.69 2.63
N ILE A 212 -2.45 11.59 1.95
CA ILE A 212 -2.00 10.33 2.56
C ILE A 212 -0.85 10.51 3.57
N PRO A 213 0.20 11.33 3.29
CA PRO A 213 1.30 11.53 4.24
C PRO A 213 0.93 12.36 5.47
N SER A 214 -0.23 13.01 5.49
CA SER A 214 -0.69 13.78 6.66
C SER A 214 -1.18 12.89 7.80
N VAL A 215 -1.53 11.63 7.51
CA VAL A 215 -2.17 10.70 8.45
C VAL A 215 -1.14 9.79 9.11
N ALA A 216 -1.29 9.57 10.42
CA ALA A 216 -0.45 8.68 11.21
C ALA A 216 -1.26 7.77 12.13
N ALA A 217 -0.72 6.58 12.38
CA ALA A 217 -1.05 5.77 13.52
C ALA A 217 -0.48 6.43 14.78
N ILE A 218 -1.20 6.36 15.90
CA ILE A 218 -0.76 6.98 17.14
C ILE A 218 -0.83 6.04 18.33
N SER A 219 0.07 6.26 19.29
CA SER A 219 -0.02 5.74 20.64
C SER A 219 -0.11 6.87 21.65
N THR A 220 -0.94 6.70 22.69
CA THR A 220 -1.04 7.67 23.79
C THR A 220 -0.94 6.96 25.13
N GLY A 221 -0.22 7.58 26.08
CA GLY A 221 0.05 7.01 27.40
C GLY A 221 0.75 5.66 27.37
N GLY A 222 1.37 5.31 26.22
CA GLY A 222 1.98 4.01 25.96
C GLY A 222 1.01 2.81 25.94
N SER A 223 -0.30 3.05 25.89
CA SER A 223 -1.33 2.01 26.08
C SER A 223 -2.44 2.06 25.05
N LEU A 224 -2.95 3.26 24.73
CA LEU A 224 -4.03 3.42 23.77
C LEU A 224 -3.45 3.56 22.36
N PHE A 225 -4.27 3.20 21.37
CA PHE A 225 -3.97 3.45 19.97
C PHE A 225 -5.17 4.06 19.24
N CYS A 226 -4.88 4.88 18.24
CA CYS A 226 -5.85 5.55 17.39
C CYS A 226 -5.17 5.96 16.06
N SER A 227 -5.88 6.70 15.23
CA SER A 227 -5.36 7.48 14.10
C SER A 227 -5.35 8.97 14.43
N GLY A 228 -4.61 9.75 13.65
CA GLY A 228 -4.72 11.20 13.64
C GLY A 228 -4.02 11.78 12.41
N PHE A 229 -3.98 13.10 12.30
CA PHE A 229 -3.43 13.75 11.13
C PHE A 229 -2.85 15.13 11.43
N MET A 230 -1.82 15.52 10.68
CA MET A 230 -1.32 16.89 10.64
C MET A 230 -2.34 17.81 9.97
N VAL A 231 -2.59 18.98 10.53
CA VAL A 231 -3.59 19.93 10.03
C VAL A 231 -2.98 21.29 9.71
N ASN A 232 -3.27 21.80 8.52
CA ASN A 232 -2.80 23.10 8.07
C ASN A 232 -3.50 24.25 8.81
N ASN A 233 -2.91 25.45 8.76
CA ASN A 233 -3.50 26.67 9.30
C ASN A 233 -3.45 27.79 8.25
N THR A 234 -4.15 28.91 8.50
CA THR A 234 -4.23 30.02 7.53
C THR A 234 -2.91 30.76 7.31
N ALA A 235 -1.91 30.58 8.18
CA ALA A 235 -0.57 31.15 7.99
C ALA A 235 0.31 30.29 7.07
N GLN A 236 -0.06 29.03 6.80
CA GLN A 236 0.69 28.08 5.97
C GLN A 236 2.17 27.98 6.40
N ASP A 237 2.40 27.94 7.71
CA ASP A 237 3.71 28.09 8.33
C ASP A 237 4.28 26.77 8.87
N THR A 238 3.67 25.64 8.49
CA THR A 238 4.04 24.28 8.93
C THR A 238 4.05 24.08 10.44
N THR A 239 3.41 24.96 11.24
CA THR A 239 3.26 24.72 12.68
C THR A 239 2.65 23.33 12.90
N PRO A 240 3.27 22.44 13.71
CA PRO A 240 2.97 21.03 13.71
C PRO A 240 1.71 20.68 14.52
N TYR A 241 0.58 21.25 14.11
CA TYR A 241 -0.72 20.91 14.67
C TYR A 241 -1.13 19.51 14.24
N PHE A 242 -1.42 18.66 15.22
CA PHE A 242 -1.88 17.30 15.01
C PHE A 242 -3.25 17.11 15.66
N MET A 243 -4.19 16.57 14.89
CA MET A 243 -5.58 16.40 15.28
C MET A 243 -5.94 14.91 15.38
N THR A 244 -6.75 14.57 16.38
CA THR A 244 -7.31 13.23 16.60
C THR A 244 -8.67 13.36 17.31
N ALA A 245 -9.23 12.26 17.81
CA ALA A 245 -10.49 12.24 18.52
C ALA A 245 -10.36 12.50 20.03
N TYR A 246 -11.38 13.10 20.65
CA TYR A 246 -11.43 13.34 22.10
C TYR A 246 -11.44 12.03 22.88
N HIS A 247 -12.13 10.99 22.39
CA HIS A 247 -12.19 9.69 23.03
C HIS A 247 -10.86 8.88 22.92
N CYS A 248 -9.92 9.30 22.06
CA CYS A 248 -8.54 8.80 22.04
C CYS A 248 -7.70 9.19 23.27
N GLY A 249 -8.29 9.96 24.20
CA GLY A 249 -7.77 10.09 25.56
C GLY A 249 -6.70 11.17 25.75
N ILE A 250 -6.32 11.90 24.68
CA ILE A 250 -5.37 13.02 24.80
C ILE A 250 -5.97 14.17 25.59
N SER A 251 -5.21 14.72 26.53
CA SER A 251 -5.59 15.76 27.46
C SER A 251 -4.38 16.64 27.80
N ALA A 252 -4.63 17.74 28.52
CA ALA A 252 -3.56 18.57 29.06
C ALA A 252 -2.59 17.81 29.99
N GLY A 253 -3.01 16.70 30.60
CA GLY A 253 -2.18 15.92 31.53
C GLY A 253 -1.36 14.80 30.90
N ASN A 254 -1.55 14.50 29.61
CA ASN A 254 -0.85 13.40 28.94
C ASN A 254 -0.48 13.70 27.47
N ALA A 255 -0.61 14.93 26.98
CA ALA A 255 -0.24 15.27 25.60
C ALA A 255 1.23 14.93 25.28
N ALA A 256 2.12 15.06 26.27
CA ALA A 256 3.52 14.66 26.20
C ALA A 256 3.73 13.17 25.84
N SER A 257 2.71 12.33 26.05
CA SER A 257 2.76 10.88 25.81
C SER A 257 2.39 10.45 24.40
N LEU A 258 2.07 11.39 23.52
CA LEU A 258 1.77 11.09 22.13
C LEU A 258 3.01 10.59 21.40
N VAL A 259 2.89 9.44 20.76
CA VAL A 259 3.85 8.92 19.77
C VAL A 259 3.11 8.74 18.46
N THR A 260 3.59 9.37 17.39
CA THR A 260 3.06 9.21 16.02
C THR A 260 3.97 8.28 15.22
N TYR A 261 3.37 7.48 14.33
CA TYR A 261 4.06 6.62 13.36
C TYR A 261 3.66 7.06 11.96
N TRP A 262 4.61 7.68 11.25
CA TRP A 262 4.45 8.17 9.88
C TRP A 262 4.74 7.05 8.89
N ASN A 263 4.09 7.13 7.72
CA ASN A 263 4.32 6.20 6.60
C ASN A 263 4.30 4.72 7.01
N TYR A 264 3.44 4.39 7.98
CA TYR A 264 3.13 3.02 8.36
C TYR A 264 2.10 2.45 7.38
N GLU A 265 2.58 2.04 6.21
CA GLU A 265 1.77 1.55 5.10
C GLU A 265 2.49 0.41 4.36
N THR A 266 1.74 -0.43 3.65
CA THR A 266 2.31 -1.52 2.84
C THR A 266 3.07 -0.96 1.64
N ASP A 267 4.13 -1.65 1.22
CA ASP A 267 4.92 -1.28 0.03
C ASP A 267 4.27 -1.70 -1.31
N SER A 268 3.20 -2.50 -1.25
CA SER A 268 2.54 -3.04 -2.43
C SER A 268 1.04 -3.25 -2.19
N CYS A 269 0.22 -2.98 -3.22
CA CYS A 269 -1.24 -3.08 -3.15
C CYS A 269 -1.69 -4.53 -2.96
N GLY A 270 -2.44 -4.81 -1.89
CA GLY A 270 -2.84 -6.19 -1.53
C GLY A 270 -1.65 -7.09 -1.17
N GLY A 271 -0.48 -6.49 -0.91
CA GLY A 271 0.77 -7.17 -0.66
C GLY A 271 0.95 -7.67 0.77
N ALA A 272 2.19 -7.99 1.11
CA ALA A 272 2.52 -8.36 2.47
C ALA A 272 2.39 -7.15 3.39
N ARG A 273 1.72 -7.33 4.52
CA ARG A 273 1.64 -6.35 5.62
C ARG A 273 3.04 -6.16 6.23
N ASN A 274 3.79 -5.20 5.72
CA ASN A 274 5.20 -4.95 6.01
C ASN A 274 5.50 -3.49 6.36
N GLY A 275 4.49 -2.74 6.79
CA GLY A 275 4.63 -1.32 7.07
C GLY A 275 5.67 -1.03 8.15
N SER A 276 6.45 0.04 7.98
CA SER A 276 7.50 0.41 8.91
C SER A 276 7.00 1.29 10.04
N LEU A 277 7.32 0.93 11.29
CA LEU A 277 7.10 1.77 12.47
C LEU A 277 8.36 2.60 12.84
N ASN A 278 9.35 2.68 11.96
CA ASN A 278 10.63 3.33 12.26
C ASN A 278 10.62 4.86 12.06
N GLN A 279 9.63 5.39 11.33
CA GLN A 279 9.44 6.83 11.16
C GLN A 279 8.45 7.30 12.22
N PHE A 280 8.96 7.82 13.34
CA PHE A 280 8.14 8.20 14.48
C PHE A 280 8.55 9.53 15.08
N GLN A 281 7.60 10.22 15.70
CA GLN A 281 7.83 11.36 16.59
C GLN A 281 7.18 11.12 17.94
N THR A 282 7.67 11.84 18.94
CA THR A 282 7.18 11.73 20.31
C THR A 282 7.10 13.12 20.93
N GLY A 283 6.14 13.29 21.83
CA GLY A 283 5.95 14.52 22.57
C GLY A 283 5.04 15.52 21.85
N SER A 284 4.15 16.13 22.61
CA SER A 284 3.28 17.20 22.13
C SER A 284 2.76 18.07 23.28
N PHE A 285 2.36 19.29 22.94
CA PHE A 285 1.66 20.20 23.82
C PHE A 285 0.18 20.21 23.53
N PHE A 286 -0.63 20.09 24.58
CA PHE A 286 -2.07 20.25 24.46
C PHE A 286 -2.45 21.65 23.93
N ARG A 287 -3.41 21.69 23.00
CA ARG A 287 -3.96 22.93 22.44
C ARG A 287 -5.45 23.05 22.73
N SER A 288 -6.25 22.07 22.30
CA SER A 288 -7.67 22.06 22.60
C SER A 288 -8.31 20.68 22.49
N ARG A 289 -9.45 20.47 23.14
CA ARG A 289 -10.32 19.30 22.92
C ARG A 289 -11.75 19.61 23.28
N TRP A 290 -12.70 18.92 22.67
CA TRP A 290 -14.11 19.07 23.02
C TRP A 290 -14.92 17.81 22.74
N SER A 291 -15.68 17.34 23.74
CA SER A 291 -16.40 16.08 23.66
C SER A 291 -17.63 16.10 22.74
N THR A 292 -18.27 17.26 22.55
CA THR A 292 -19.52 17.35 21.80
C THR A 292 -19.36 17.04 20.30
N SER A 293 -18.23 17.42 19.71
CA SER A 293 -17.80 17.02 18.35
C SER A 293 -16.57 16.13 18.38
N ASP A 294 -16.28 15.52 19.54
CA ASP A 294 -15.25 14.51 19.74
C ASP A 294 -13.86 14.82 19.14
N PHE A 295 -13.38 16.06 19.19
CA PHE A 295 -12.06 16.42 18.63
C PHE A 295 -11.03 16.67 19.73
N ALA A 296 -9.75 16.41 19.41
CA ALA A 296 -8.59 16.85 20.17
C ALA A 296 -7.50 17.38 19.23
N LEU A 297 -6.85 18.47 19.62
CA LEU A 297 -5.76 19.13 18.92
C LEU A 297 -4.57 19.28 19.85
N VAL A 298 -3.39 18.91 19.36
CA VAL A 298 -2.09 19.14 19.99
C VAL A 298 -1.16 19.83 19.01
N GLU A 299 -0.04 20.32 19.51
CA GLU A 299 1.09 20.79 18.72
C GLU A 299 2.29 19.91 19.06
N MET A 300 2.86 19.22 18.08
CA MET A 300 4.02 18.35 18.30
C MET A 300 5.23 19.16 18.78
N ASP A 301 6.14 18.51 19.51
CA ASP A 301 7.33 19.18 20.05
C ASP A 301 8.29 19.71 18.98
N SER A 302 8.26 19.09 17.80
CA SER A 302 9.11 19.41 16.66
C SER A 302 8.40 19.14 15.34
N ASP A 303 8.86 19.80 14.29
CA ASP A 303 8.40 19.52 12.93
C ASP A 303 8.76 18.08 12.52
N PRO A 304 7.91 17.38 11.72
CA PRO A 304 8.27 16.14 11.06
C PRO A 304 9.62 16.22 10.35
N ASP A 305 10.37 15.12 10.34
CA ASP A 305 11.60 15.06 9.54
C ASP A 305 11.21 15.29 8.06
N PRO A 306 11.79 16.28 7.38
CA PRO A 306 11.48 16.55 5.98
C PRO A 306 11.67 15.32 5.08
N ALA A 307 12.55 14.38 5.44
CA ALA A 307 12.78 13.15 4.68
C ALA A 307 11.59 12.18 4.70
N TRP A 308 10.63 12.35 5.61
CA TRP A 308 9.42 11.53 5.68
C TRP A 308 8.29 12.07 4.81
N GLY A 309 8.42 13.25 4.21
CA GLY A 309 7.42 13.81 3.29
C GLY A 309 6.06 14.09 3.92
N VAL A 310 5.99 14.25 5.26
CA VAL A 310 4.74 14.50 5.98
C VAL A 310 4.11 15.83 5.52
N THR A 311 2.83 15.77 5.13
CA THR A 311 2.05 16.92 4.65
C THR A 311 1.07 17.39 5.73
N PHE A 312 0.44 18.55 5.53
CA PHE A 312 -0.51 19.14 6.47
C PHE A 312 -1.88 19.26 5.81
N ALA A 313 -2.84 18.44 6.25
CA ALA A 313 -4.16 18.34 5.64
C ALA A 313 -4.90 19.69 5.64
N GLY A 314 -5.51 20.01 4.50
CA GLY A 314 -6.43 21.15 4.38
C GLY A 314 -7.72 20.90 5.16
N TRP A 315 -8.51 21.94 5.39
CA TRP A 315 -9.79 21.82 6.10
C TRP A 315 -10.85 22.75 5.53
N ASN A 316 -12.12 22.40 5.78
CA ASN A 316 -13.28 23.19 5.41
C ASN A 316 -14.26 23.30 6.57
N ARG A 317 -14.51 24.53 7.03
CA ARG A 317 -15.40 24.83 8.16
C ARG A 317 -16.76 25.41 7.76
N SER A 318 -17.11 25.40 6.47
CA SER A 318 -18.37 25.97 5.97
C SER A 318 -19.61 25.26 6.54
N GLY A 319 -19.47 23.97 6.87
CA GLY A 319 -20.55 23.12 7.36
C GLY A 319 -21.49 22.59 6.28
N ALA A 320 -21.17 22.80 4.99
CA ALA A 320 -21.88 22.16 3.89
C ALA A 320 -21.70 20.63 3.92
N GLU A 321 -22.71 19.90 3.43
CA GLU A 321 -22.56 18.47 3.16
C GLU A 321 -21.59 18.27 1.99
N ALA A 322 -20.79 17.21 2.06
CA ALA A 322 -19.97 16.80 0.94
C ALA A 322 -20.79 15.96 -0.05
N THR A 323 -20.46 16.05 -1.33
CA THR A 323 -21.12 15.25 -2.39
C THR A 323 -20.52 13.87 -2.53
N THR A 324 -19.28 13.71 -2.06
CA THR A 324 -18.52 12.48 -1.90
C THR A 324 -17.61 12.67 -0.68
N ALA A 325 -17.16 11.59 -0.07
CA ALA A 325 -16.24 11.66 1.05
C ALA A 325 -15.19 10.54 1.01
N VAL A 326 -14.02 10.84 1.57
CA VAL A 326 -12.90 9.88 1.63
C VAL A 326 -12.29 9.89 3.01
N ALA A 327 -12.02 8.72 3.56
CA ALA A 327 -11.28 8.55 4.81
C ALA A 327 -9.92 7.92 4.53
N ILE A 328 -8.88 8.45 5.17
CA ILE A 328 -7.54 7.85 5.20
C ILE A 328 -7.24 7.55 6.66
N HIS A 329 -6.98 6.29 7.02
CA HIS A 329 -7.02 5.85 8.41
C HIS A 329 -6.14 4.62 8.65
N HIS A 330 -5.94 4.27 9.93
CA HIS A 330 -5.30 3.02 10.34
C HIS A 330 -6.33 2.09 11.01
N PRO A 331 -7.03 1.24 10.24
CA PRO A 331 -7.99 0.27 10.79
C PRO A 331 -7.26 -0.76 11.65
N SER A 332 -7.75 -1.04 12.85
CA SER A 332 -7.07 -1.88 13.85
C SER A 332 -5.67 -1.36 14.28
N VAL A 333 -5.37 -0.10 13.95
CA VAL A 333 -4.00 0.48 13.94
C VAL A 333 -3.00 -0.41 13.19
N ASP A 334 -3.49 -0.96 12.10
CA ASP A 334 -2.71 -1.66 11.09
C ASP A 334 -2.21 -0.69 10.01
N GLU A 335 -1.58 -1.19 8.94
CA GLU A 335 -1.13 -0.33 7.85
C GLU A 335 -2.23 0.59 7.32
N LYS A 336 -1.81 1.77 6.85
CA LYS A 336 -2.70 2.83 6.39
C LYS A 336 -3.59 2.35 5.24
N ALA A 337 -4.87 2.65 5.36
CA ALA A 337 -5.92 2.33 4.40
C ALA A 337 -6.68 3.59 3.95
N ILE A 338 -7.41 3.44 2.85
CA ILE A 338 -8.30 4.46 2.27
C ILE A 338 -9.69 3.88 2.02
N SER A 339 -10.73 4.68 2.27
CA SER A 339 -12.14 4.31 2.09
C SER A 339 -12.93 5.42 1.40
N PHE A 340 -13.90 5.06 0.56
CA PHE A 340 -14.63 5.99 -0.31
C PHE A 340 -16.15 5.87 -0.14
N GLU A 341 -16.80 7.03 -0.16
CA GLU A 341 -18.24 7.25 -0.18
C GLU A 341 -18.54 8.16 -1.37
N PHE A 342 -19.35 7.68 -2.30
CA PHE A 342 -19.69 8.34 -3.56
C PHE A 342 -21.06 9.03 -3.51
N ASP A 343 -21.82 8.84 -2.42
CA ASP A 343 -23.04 9.58 -2.14
C ASP A 343 -22.80 10.78 -1.19
N ALA A 344 -23.81 11.65 -1.13
CA ALA A 344 -23.73 12.84 -0.30
C ALA A 344 -23.79 12.50 1.19
N THR A 345 -22.90 13.13 1.98
CA THR A 345 -22.93 13.00 3.43
C THR A 345 -24.18 13.64 4.03
N THR A 346 -24.49 13.28 5.27
CA THR A 346 -25.58 13.92 6.02
C THR A 346 -25.12 14.44 7.38
N THR A 347 -25.74 15.52 7.86
CA THR A 347 -25.51 16.00 9.23
C THR A 347 -26.48 15.36 10.21
N THR A 348 -25.96 14.74 11.27
CA THR A 348 -26.77 14.08 12.31
C THR A 348 -26.21 14.33 13.71
N SER A 349 -26.85 13.70 14.71
CA SER A 349 -26.20 13.39 15.99
C SER A 349 -25.30 12.17 15.85
N TYR A 350 -24.33 12.01 16.76
CA TYR A 350 -23.56 10.77 16.90
C TYR A 350 -24.51 9.56 17.05
N LEU A 351 -24.26 8.49 16.27
CA LEU A 351 -25.09 7.28 16.19
C LEU A 351 -26.57 7.52 15.85
N GLY A 352 -26.91 8.73 15.39
CA GLY A 352 -28.28 9.13 15.04
C GLY A 352 -28.48 9.15 13.53
N THR A 353 -29.74 8.97 13.11
CA THR A 353 -30.15 9.00 11.68
C THR A 353 -31.03 10.20 11.32
N SER A 354 -31.50 10.98 12.31
CA SER A 354 -32.29 12.19 12.06
C SER A 354 -31.45 13.28 11.39
N VAL A 355 -32.00 13.91 10.34
CA VAL A 355 -31.35 14.98 9.57
C VAL A 355 -32.14 16.30 9.66
N PRO A 356 -31.54 17.42 10.13
CA PRO A 356 -30.32 17.47 10.92
C PRO A 356 -30.64 17.15 12.39
N GLY A 357 -30.01 16.14 12.98
CA GLY A 357 -30.20 15.73 14.38
C GLY A 357 -29.85 16.85 15.37
N ASN A 358 -28.76 16.73 16.13
CA ASN A 358 -28.21 17.83 16.92
C ASN A 358 -27.15 18.65 16.15
N GLY A 359 -26.81 18.22 14.93
CA GLY A 359 -25.90 18.92 14.04
C GLY A 359 -24.41 18.68 14.29
N THR A 360 -24.02 17.81 15.21
CA THR A 360 -22.62 17.74 15.68
C THR A 360 -21.72 16.82 14.85
N HIS A 361 -22.29 15.93 14.03
CA HIS A 361 -21.52 14.95 13.26
C HIS A 361 -21.89 14.96 11.78
N VAL A 362 -20.88 14.71 10.94
CA VAL A 362 -21.06 14.25 9.55
C VAL A 362 -21.25 12.74 9.61
N ARG A 363 -22.28 12.23 8.96
CA ARG A 363 -22.59 10.81 8.83
C ARG A 363 -22.29 10.39 7.39
N VAL A 364 -21.40 9.41 7.28
CA VAL A 364 -21.21 8.56 6.09
C VAL A 364 -22.22 7.44 6.22
N ALA A 365 -23.13 7.30 5.26
CA ALA A 365 -24.29 6.44 5.42
C ALA A 365 -23.91 4.96 5.32
N ASP A 366 -23.02 4.70 4.37
CA ASP A 366 -22.45 3.42 4.02
C ASP A 366 -21.20 3.67 3.17
N TRP A 367 -20.15 2.86 3.34
CA TRP A 367 -18.96 2.97 2.49
C TRP A 367 -19.17 2.20 1.18
N ASP A 368 -18.89 2.83 0.05
CA ASP A 368 -18.90 2.18 -1.27
C ASP A 368 -17.64 1.33 -1.48
N THR A 369 -16.51 1.77 -0.91
CA THR A 369 -15.23 1.08 -0.99
C THR A 369 -14.50 1.23 0.35
N GLY A 370 -13.95 0.14 0.85
CA GLY A 370 -13.35 0.11 2.19
C GLY A 370 -14.37 0.14 3.32
N THR A 371 -13.89 0.44 4.52
CA THR A 371 -14.66 0.60 5.76
C THR A 371 -13.78 1.34 6.77
N THR A 372 -14.30 1.65 7.96
CA THR A 372 -13.44 1.88 9.13
C THR A 372 -13.53 0.72 10.12
N GLU A 373 -12.57 0.66 11.04
CA GLU A 373 -12.52 -0.29 12.15
C GLU A 373 -11.96 0.38 13.41
N GLY A 374 -12.08 -0.28 14.57
CA GLY A 374 -11.48 0.19 15.82
C GLY A 374 -10.00 0.56 15.62
N GLY A 375 -9.55 1.72 16.11
CA GLY A 375 -8.22 2.26 15.80
C GLY A 375 -8.21 3.31 14.67
N SER A 376 -9.21 3.29 13.79
CA SER A 376 -9.42 4.37 12.80
C SER A 376 -9.84 5.68 13.48
N SER A 377 -10.31 5.62 14.74
CA SER A 377 -10.71 6.77 15.54
C SER A 377 -9.73 7.94 15.44
N GLY A 378 -10.25 9.13 15.17
CA GLY A 378 -9.45 10.35 14.96
C GLY A 378 -8.94 10.57 13.55
N SER A 379 -9.13 9.63 12.62
CA SER A 379 -8.79 9.81 11.21
C SER A 379 -9.61 10.92 10.53
N PRO A 380 -9.06 11.63 9.54
CA PRO A 380 -9.79 12.66 8.81
C PRO A 380 -10.83 12.08 7.84
N LEU A 381 -11.95 12.79 7.69
CA LEU A 381 -12.87 12.66 6.55
C LEU A 381 -12.69 13.87 5.64
N PHE A 382 -12.32 13.62 4.39
CA PHE A 382 -12.16 14.62 3.35
C PHE A 382 -13.42 14.75 2.51
N ASN A 383 -13.71 15.95 2.04
CA ASN A 383 -14.74 16.21 1.04
C ASN A 383 -14.19 16.08 -0.39
N GLN A 384 -15.06 16.31 -1.39
CA GLN A 384 -14.73 16.28 -2.82
C GLN A 384 -13.64 17.28 -3.27
N ASN A 385 -13.22 18.21 -2.40
CA ASN A 385 -12.15 19.18 -2.65
C ASN A 385 -10.88 18.88 -1.83
N HIS A 386 -10.71 17.66 -1.33
CA HIS A 386 -9.54 17.23 -0.56
C HIS A 386 -9.34 18.05 0.74
N GLN A 387 -10.45 18.47 1.37
CA GLN A 387 -10.43 19.25 2.60
C GLN A 387 -11.15 18.49 3.73
N VAL A 388 -10.51 18.44 4.89
CA VAL A 388 -11.09 17.80 6.08
C VAL A 388 -12.38 18.50 6.52
N ILE A 389 -13.45 17.72 6.67
CA ILE A 389 -14.78 18.15 7.16
C ILE A 389 -15.15 17.53 8.51
N GLY A 390 -14.34 16.61 9.03
CA GLY A 390 -14.48 16.05 10.37
C GLY A 390 -13.42 14.99 10.66
N GLN A 391 -13.40 14.50 11.90
CA GLN A 391 -12.54 13.39 12.33
C GLN A 391 -13.37 12.24 12.91
N LEU A 392 -12.96 10.98 12.71
CA LEU A 392 -13.77 9.82 13.06
C LEU A 392 -14.00 9.76 14.57
N HIS A 393 -15.27 9.75 14.97
CA HIS A 393 -15.68 9.40 16.33
C HIS A 393 -15.90 7.89 16.43
N GLY A 394 -16.58 7.31 15.43
CA GLY A 394 -16.81 5.88 15.31
C GLY A 394 -18.13 5.58 14.61
N GLY A 395 -18.51 4.32 14.58
CA GLY A 395 -19.75 3.87 13.97
C GLY A 395 -19.91 2.37 14.02
N TYR A 396 -20.69 1.85 13.08
CA TYR A 396 -21.04 0.43 13.00
C TYR A 396 -20.43 -0.25 11.77
N ALA A 397 -19.69 0.50 10.95
CA ALA A 397 -18.98 -0.03 9.79
C ALA A 397 -17.95 -1.06 10.26
N ALA A 398 -17.82 -2.14 9.50
CA ALA A 398 -16.79 -3.16 9.65
C ALA A 398 -16.77 -4.02 8.39
N CYS A 399 -15.67 -4.72 8.12
CA CYS A 399 -15.68 -5.68 7.02
C CYS A 399 -16.81 -6.71 7.16
N GLY A 400 -17.56 -6.90 6.07
CA GLY A 400 -18.76 -7.73 6.04
C GLY A 400 -20.07 -6.99 6.31
N ASN A 401 -20.03 -5.68 6.57
CA ASN A 401 -21.22 -4.83 6.56
C ASN A 401 -20.90 -3.42 6.00
N ASN A 402 -21.93 -2.68 5.59
CA ASN A 402 -21.82 -1.31 5.08
C ASN A 402 -22.60 -0.33 5.97
N SER A 403 -22.54 -0.50 7.29
CA SER A 403 -23.24 0.40 8.21
C SER A 403 -22.53 1.75 8.31
N ALA A 404 -23.23 2.73 8.89
CA ALA A 404 -22.74 4.11 8.95
C ALA A 404 -21.56 4.33 9.91
N ASP A 405 -20.77 5.35 9.59
CA ASP A 405 -19.79 6.00 10.46
C ASP A 405 -20.12 7.47 10.71
N TRP A 406 -19.68 7.98 11.85
CA TRP A 406 -19.89 9.36 12.28
C TRP A 406 -18.56 10.06 12.58
N TYR A 407 -18.38 11.21 11.94
CA TYR A 407 -17.22 12.08 12.08
C TYR A 407 -17.63 13.35 12.81
N GLY A 408 -16.89 13.72 13.86
CA GLY A 408 -17.09 14.97 14.56
C GLY A 408 -16.93 16.15 13.61
N LYS A 409 -17.98 16.95 13.43
CA LYS A 409 -18.05 17.92 12.33
C LYS A 409 -17.07 19.08 12.56
N PHE A 410 -16.19 19.35 11.60
CA PHE A 410 -15.13 20.36 11.70
C PHE A 410 -15.69 21.77 11.93
N SER A 411 -16.81 22.12 11.26
CA SER A 411 -17.49 23.40 11.46
C SER A 411 -18.02 23.60 12.89
N VAL A 412 -18.33 22.51 13.60
CA VAL A 412 -18.77 22.51 14.99
C VAL A 412 -17.56 22.65 15.92
N SER A 413 -16.49 21.90 15.67
CA SER A 413 -15.20 22.01 16.36
C SER A 413 -14.54 23.39 16.23
N TRP A 414 -14.85 24.15 15.16
CA TRP A 414 -14.33 25.50 14.92
C TRP A 414 -14.57 26.48 16.07
N ASN A 415 -15.83 26.53 16.53
CA ASN A 415 -16.24 27.34 17.68
C ASN A 415 -16.20 26.55 18.99
N GLY A 416 -16.46 25.24 18.90
CA GLY A 416 -16.38 24.28 19.99
C GLY A 416 -17.08 24.75 21.26
N GLY A 417 -16.42 24.60 22.40
CA GLY A 417 -16.93 25.05 23.71
C GLY A 417 -16.79 26.56 23.98
N GLY A 418 -16.35 27.36 23.01
CA GLY A 418 -16.24 28.82 23.14
C GLY A 418 -14.94 29.32 23.80
N THR A 419 -14.00 28.45 24.16
CA THR A 419 -12.68 28.83 24.70
C THR A 419 -11.54 28.33 23.79
N SER A 420 -10.34 28.92 23.89
CA SER A 420 -9.17 28.45 23.14
C SER A 420 -8.84 26.98 23.39
N SER A 421 -9.07 26.49 24.62
CA SER A 421 -8.86 25.09 25.01
C SER A 421 -9.95 24.12 24.55
N THR A 422 -11.03 24.62 23.92
CA THR A 422 -12.18 23.81 23.49
C THR A 422 -12.60 24.07 22.05
N ARG A 423 -11.78 24.74 21.23
CA ARG A 423 -12.10 25.08 19.84
C ARG A 423 -10.87 25.05 18.93
N LEU A 424 -11.08 24.97 17.61
CA LEU A 424 -10.01 24.99 16.60
C LEU A 424 -9.63 26.41 16.14
N SER A 425 -10.59 27.33 16.08
CA SER A 425 -10.41 28.67 15.46
C SER A 425 -9.23 29.49 15.99
N THR A 426 -8.84 29.30 17.26
CA THR A 426 -7.68 30.01 17.83
C THR A 426 -6.35 29.57 17.24
N TRP A 427 -6.27 28.30 16.83
CA TRP A 427 -5.03 27.66 16.41
C TRP A 427 -4.94 27.63 14.89
N LEU A 428 -6.06 27.37 14.20
CA LEU A 428 -6.05 27.15 12.74
C LEU A 428 -6.28 28.43 11.93
N ASP A 429 -6.79 29.51 12.53
CA ASP A 429 -6.85 30.85 11.92
C ASP A 429 -6.28 31.92 12.88
N PRO A 430 -4.98 31.85 13.22
CA PRO A 430 -4.37 32.74 14.20
C PRO A 430 -4.39 34.22 13.76
N GLY A 431 -4.46 34.47 12.45
CA GLY A 431 -4.57 35.80 11.86
C GLY A 431 -6.00 36.36 11.82
N ASN A 432 -7.00 35.56 12.22
CA ASN A 432 -8.43 35.89 12.10
C ASN A 432 -8.77 36.39 10.68
N THR A 433 -8.25 35.68 9.69
CA THR A 433 -8.45 35.92 8.25
C THR A 433 -9.89 35.72 7.83
N GLY A 434 -10.66 34.91 8.57
CA GLY A 434 -12.03 34.56 8.24
C GLY A 434 -12.13 33.52 7.11
N ALA A 435 -11.03 32.87 6.75
CA ALA A 435 -11.02 31.79 5.74
C ALA A 435 -12.03 30.69 6.10
N ASN A 436 -12.82 30.24 5.13
CA ASN A 436 -13.74 29.12 5.31
C ASN A 436 -13.09 27.77 4.99
N SER A 437 -11.96 27.78 4.30
CA SER A 437 -11.17 26.61 4.00
C SER A 437 -9.72 26.98 3.71
N VAL A 438 -8.85 25.98 3.82
CA VAL A 438 -7.46 25.98 3.32
C VAL A 438 -7.19 24.62 2.70
N ASN A 439 -6.33 24.57 1.69
CA ASN A 439 -5.93 23.32 1.04
C ASN A 439 -4.80 22.64 1.82
N THR A 440 -4.56 21.38 1.49
CA THR A 440 -3.40 20.61 1.95
C THR A 440 -2.12 21.36 1.60
N LEU A 441 -1.22 21.50 2.58
CA LEU A 441 0.10 22.08 2.41
C LEU A 441 1.12 20.94 2.31
N VAL A 442 1.75 20.82 1.14
CA VAL A 442 2.82 19.86 0.87
C VAL A 442 4.16 20.57 1.09
N VAL A 443 4.92 20.13 2.09
CA VAL A 443 6.20 20.75 2.46
C VAL A 443 7.24 20.42 1.40
N GLY A 444 7.83 21.45 0.78
CA GLY A 444 8.74 21.26 -0.35
C GLY A 444 8.03 20.82 -1.64
N GLY A 445 6.71 21.02 -1.71
CA GLY A 445 5.86 20.65 -2.84
C GLY A 445 6.25 21.26 -4.18
N CYS A 446 5.64 20.77 -5.26
CA CYS A 446 5.98 21.20 -6.61
C CYS A 446 5.66 22.69 -6.85
N SER A 447 6.51 23.35 -7.64
CA SER A 447 6.30 24.73 -8.12
C SER A 447 5.87 24.73 -9.59
N ASN A 448 6.09 23.62 -10.30
CA ASN A 448 5.68 23.36 -11.66
C ASN A 448 5.48 21.85 -11.89
N ASN A 449 4.80 21.45 -12.96
CA ASN A 449 4.50 20.03 -13.24
C ASN A 449 5.73 19.13 -13.31
N GLY A 450 6.87 19.65 -13.77
CA GLY A 450 8.11 18.85 -13.85
C GLY A 450 8.76 18.56 -12.50
N ASP A 451 8.35 19.25 -11.44
CA ASP A 451 8.77 18.92 -10.08
C ASP A 451 7.94 17.76 -9.50
N CYS A 452 6.83 17.40 -10.15
CA CYS A 452 5.91 16.40 -9.63
C CYS A 452 6.25 14.97 -10.12
N ASP A 453 6.98 14.83 -11.23
CA ASP A 453 7.37 13.58 -11.91
C ASP A 453 7.97 12.53 -10.95
N ASP A 454 7.13 11.58 -10.54
CA ASP A 454 7.45 10.43 -9.68
C ASP A 454 8.08 9.26 -10.44
N GLY A 455 8.19 9.38 -11.78
CA GLY A 455 8.68 8.34 -12.68
C GLY A 455 7.71 7.17 -12.86
N ALA A 456 6.47 7.28 -12.38
CA ALA A 456 5.40 6.34 -12.64
C ALA A 456 4.65 6.75 -13.91
N PHE A 457 4.50 5.82 -14.84
CA PHE A 457 3.84 6.06 -16.12
C PHE A 457 2.33 5.87 -16.01
N CYS A 458 1.84 4.89 -15.25
CA CYS A 458 0.46 4.40 -15.35
C CYS A 458 -0.59 5.29 -14.67
N ASN A 459 -0.18 6.25 -13.85
CA ASN A 459 -1.05 7.29 -13.32
C ASN A 459 -1.06 8.56 -14.22
N GLY A 460 -0.33 8.55 -15.33
CA GLY A 460 -0.29 9.62 -16.33
C GLY A 460 0.51 10.85 -15.91
N ALA A 461 0.71 11.77 -16.85
CA ALA A 461 1.54 12.96 -16.63
C ALA A 461 1.03 13.82 -15.47
N GLU A 462 1.81 13.87 -14.40
CA GLU A 462 1.45 14.53 -13.17
C GLU A 462 1.48 16.06 -13.30
N THR A 463 0.64 16.71 -12.51
CA THR A 463 0.49 18.17 -12.53
C THR A 463 0.67 18.77 -11.15
N CYS A 464 1.25 19.97 -11.11
CA CYS A 464 1.37 20.72 -9.88
C CYS A 464 0.04 21.42 -9.57
N GLY A 465 -0.68 20.89 -8.60
CA GLY A 465 -1.93 21.43 -8.10
C GLY A 465 -1.77 22.74 -7.31
N GLY A 466 -2.91 23.38 -7.04
CA GLY A 466 -2.97 24.59 -6.23
C GLY A 466 -2.66 24.33 -4.75
N GLY A 467 -1.45 24.65 -4.31
CA GLY A 467 -0.96 24.38 -2.95
C GLY A 467 0.40 23.66 -2.91
N GLY A 468 0.98 23.36 -4.08
CA GLY A 468 2.25 22.65 -4.20
C GLY A 468 2.12 21.14 -4.14
N SER A 469 0.91 20.58 -4.26
CA SER A 469 0.71 19.13 -4.32
C SER A 469 0.90 18.60 -5.74
N CYS A 470 1.62 17.50 -5.89
CA CYS A 470 1.59 16.68 -7.10
C CYS A 470 0.19 16.06 -7.22
N GLN A 471 -0.41 16.10 -8.40
CA GLN A 471 -1.66 15.45 -8.71
C GLN A 471 -1.38 14.48 -9.87
N PRO A 472 -1.81 13.22 -9.78
CA PRO A 472 -1.66 12.28 -10.89
C PRO A 472 -2.35 12.82 -12.14
N GLY A 473 -1.86 12.37 -13.29
CA GLY A 473 -2.48 12.65 -14.57
C GLY A 473 -3.77 11.84 -14.81
N ASN A 474 -4.09 11.66 -16.09
CA ASN A 474 -5.12 10.70 -16.50
C ASN A 474 -4.44 9.41 -16.91
N ASP A 475 -5.08 8.27 -16.63
CA ASP A 475 -4.71 6.94 -17.13
C ASP A 475 -4.31 7.02 -18.62
N PRO A 476 -3.02 6.79 -18.95
CA PRO A 476 -2.53 6.86 -20.32
C PRO A 476 -2.86 5.61 -21.14
N CYS A 477 -3.43 4.55 -20.53
CA CYS A 477 -3.72 3.27 -21.16
C CYS A 477 -5.23 2.88 -21.14
N PRO A 478 -6.14 3.68 -21.74
CA PRO A 478 -7.56 3.36 -21.70
C PRO A 478 -7.87 2.02 -22.40
N GLY A 479 -8.36 1.04 -21.63
CA GLY A 479 -8.72 -0.29 -22.14
C GLY A 479 -7.52 -1.22 -22.40
N GLN A 480 -6.36 -0.90 -21.85
CA GLN A 480 -5.13 -1.69 -21.93
C GLN A 480 -4.57 -1.94 -20.52
N ALA A 481 -3.74 -2.97 -20.35
CA ALA A 481 -2.96 -3.12 -19.13
C ALA A 481 -1.78 -2.14 -19.18
N CYS A 482 -1.45 -1.48 -18.07
CA CYS A 482 -0.30 -0.59 -18.03
C CYS A 482 0.89 -1.25 -17.32
N ASN A 483 2.07 -1.20 -17.93
CA ASN A 483 3.30 -1.73 -17.38
C ASN A 483 4.26 -0.60 -16.99
N GLU A 484 4.36 -0.35 -15.68
CA GLU A 484 5.25 0.65 -15.06
C GLU A 484 6.75 0.35 -15.27
N SER A 485 7.13 -0.92 -15.52
CA SER A 485 8.56 -1.28 -15.57
C SER A 485 9.25 -0.88 -16.88
N ASN A 486 8.46 -0.63 -17.92
CA ASN A 486 8.92 -0.31 -19.26
C ASN A 486 8.18 0.88 -19.88
N ASP A 487 7.39 1.62 -19.09
CA ASP A 487 6.60 2.78 -19.50
C ASP A 487 5.72 2.52 -20.74
N SER A 488 5.00 1.38 -20.77
CA SER A 488 4.17 1.04 -21.93
C SER A 488 2.79 0.49 -21.60
N CYS A 489 1.83 0.82 -22.47
CA CYS A 489 0.53 0.17 -22.49
C CYS A 489 0.63 -1.17 -23.22
N GLU A 490 0.30 -2.24 -22.51
CA GLU A 490 0.25 -3.60 -23.01
C GLU A 490 -1.20 -3.97 -23.35
N PRO A 491 -1.46 -4.66 -24.46
CA PRO A 491 -2.77 -5.23 -24.74
C PRO A 491 -3.21 -6.13 -23.58
N LEU A 492 -4.50 -6.09 -23.22
CA LEU A 492 -5.07 -7.06 -22.29
C LEU A 492 -4.99 -8.43 -22.97
N VAL A 493 -4.24 -9.37 -22.38
CA VAL A 493 -4.21 -10.77 -22.85
C VAL A 493 -5.45 -11.46 -22.29
N CYS A 494 -6.33 -11.97 -23.17
CA CYS A 494 -7.63 -12.58 -22.89
C CYS A 494 -8.65 -11.62 -22.29
N ASN A 495 -9.25 -10.80 -23.15
CA ASN A 495 -10.25 -9.81 -22.74
C ASN A 495 -11.69 -10.40 -22.71
N ASN A 496 -11.87 -11.67 -23.08
CA ASN A 496 -13.15 -12.38 -23.15
C ASN A 496 -14.19 -11.69 -24.06
N ASP A 497 -13.73 -10.97 -25.09
CA ASP A 497 -14.61 -10.28 -26.04
C ASP A 497 -15.18 -11.19 -27.14
N GLY A 498 -14.73 -12.45 -27.18
CA GLY A 498 -15.17 -13.48 -28.12
C GLY A 498 -14.47 -13.43 -29.48
N THR A 499 -13.36 -12.71 -29.60
CA THR A 499 -12.51 -12.62 -30.80
C THR A 499 -11.09 -13.05 -30.44
N CYS A 500 -10.50 -13.96 -31.23
CA CYS A 500 -9.10 -14.37 -31.02
C CYS A 500 -8.15 -13.33 -31.66
N ASP A 501 -7.54 -12.50 -30.81
CA ASP A 501 -6.68 -11.37 -31.21
C ASP A 501 -5.18 -11.74 -31.30
N ALA A 502 -4.38 -10.83 -31.86
CA ALA A 502 -2.94 -11.04 -32.03
C ALA A 502 -2.21 -11.16 -30.67
N GLY A 503 -1.63 -12.33 -30.40
CA GLY A 503 -1.00 -12.68 -29.12
C GLY A 503 -1.82 -13.63 -28.26
N GLU A 504 -3.06 -13.91 -28.67
CA GLU A 504 -3.95 -14.89 -28.07
C GLU A 504 -3.87 -16.21 -28.85
N ASP A 505 -3.84 -17.33 -28.11
CA ASP A 505 -3.91 -18.67 -28.68
C ASP A 505 -4.82 -19.56 -27.82
N CYS A 506 -5.23 -20.71 -28.36
CA CYS A 506 -6.13 -21.61 -27.64
C CYS A 506 -5.53 -22.22 -26.34
N ASN A 507 -4.22 -22.04 -26.08
CA ASN A 507 -3.56 -22.50 -24.86
C ASN A 507 -3.51 -21.43 -23.77
N ASN A 508 -3.42 -20.14 -24.13
CA ASN A 508 -3.35 -19.02 -23.20
C ASN A 508 -4.69 -18.27 -23.05
N CYS A 509 -5.57 -18.27 -24.06
CA CYS A 509 -6.85 -17.58 -24.12
C CYS A 509 -7.95 -18.45 -24.73
N GLY A 510 -8.23 -19.61 -24.12
CA GLY A 510 -9.22 -20.58 -24.64
C GLY A 510 -10.69 -20.13 -24.63
N ASP A 511 -11.03 -19.04 -23.94
CA ASP A 511 -12.37 -18.45 -23.95
C ASP A 511 -12.62 -17.61 -25.22
N ASP A 512 -11.56 -16.99 -25.77
CA ASP A 512 -11.59 -16.18 -27.00
C ASP A 512 -11.14 -17.00 -28.25
N CYS A 513 -10.19 -17.92 -28.08
CA CYS A 513 -9.61 -18.75 -29.13
C CYS A 513 -10.09 -20.21 -29.06
N ILE A 514 -10.82 -20.64 -30.09
CA ILE A 514 -11.50 -21.96 -30.14
C ILE A 514 -10.50 -23.09 -30.40
N SER A 515 -10.68 -24.25 -29.72
CA SER A 515 -10.04 -25.53 -30.05
C SER A 515 -11.06 -26.67 -30.15
N GLY A 516 -10.79 -27.69 -30.98
CA GLY A 516 -11.72 -28.81 -31.18
C GLY A 516 -11.13 -30.08 -31.79
N THR A 517 -11.89 -31.17 -31.67
CA THR A 517 -11.64 -32.46 -32.37
C THR A 517 -12.67 -32.59 -33.49
N GLY A 518 -12.23 -32.75 -34.74
CA GLY A 518 -13.09 -32.86 -35.93
C GLY A 518 -13.91 -34.15 -35.98
N VAL A 519 -14.93 -34.24 -35.11
CA VAL A 519 -15.90 -35.34 -35.02
C VAL A 519 -17.22 -34.81 -35.56
N SER A 520 -17.74 -35.40 -36.64
CA SER A 520 -18.96 -34.92 -37.29
C SER A 520 -19.83 -36.06 -37.82
N CYS A 521 -21.10 -36.04 -37.41
CA CYS A 521 -22.09 -37.00 -37.86
C CYS A 521 -22.32 -36.91 -39.38
N GLY A 522 -22.05 -38.00 -40.10
CA GLY A 522 -22.24 -38.22 -41.53
C GLY A 522 -20.99 -38.65 -42.30
N ASP A 523 -19.86 -38.82 -41.61
CA ASP A 523 -18.55 -39.14 -42.21
C ASP A 523 -18.32 -40.65 -42.47
N GLY A 524 -19.28 -41.50 -42.07
CA GLY A 524 -19.26 -42.94 -42.27
C GLY A 524 -18.51 -43.74 -41.19
N VAL A 525 -18.04 -43.10 -40.11
CA VAL A 525 -17.38 -43.76 -38.99
C VAL A 525 -18.17 -43.52 -37.69
N CYS A 526 -18.27 -44.54 -36.84
CA CYS A 526 -18.96 -44.45 -35.55
C CYS A 526 -17.93 -44.46 -34.41
N GLU A 527 -17.59 -43.28 -33.90
CA GLU A 527 -16.63 -43.04 -32.81
C GLU A 527 -17.29 -43.10 -31.43
N THR A 528 -17.48 -44.30 -30.91
CA THR A 528 -18.23 -44.48 -29.65
C THR A 528 -17.51 -43.90 -28.44
N ALA A 529 -16.20 -43.70 -28.53
CA ALA A 529 -15.41 -43.04 -27.47
C ALA A 529 -15.53 -41.50 -27.50
N ALA A 530 -15.95 -40.93 -28.64
CA ALA A 530 -16.23 -39.50 -28.78
C ALA A 530 -17.72 -39.17 -28.51
N GLY A 531 -18.55 -40.16 -28.16
CA GLY A 531 -19.95 -39.97 -27.77
C GLY A 531 -20.98 -40.25 -28.87
N GLU A 532 -20.55 -40.80 -30.02
CA GLU A 532 -21.48 -41.19 -31.07
C GLU A 532 -22.20 -42.51 -30.78
N ASP A 533 -23.52 -42.52 -30.98
CA ASP A 533 -24.35 -43.72 -30.96
C ASP A 533 -25.52 -43.61 -31.94
N CYS A 534 -26.31 -44.68 -32.09
CA CYS A 534 -27.42 -44.69 -33.05
C CYS A 534 -28.58 -43.71 -32.74
N PHE A 535 -28.51 -42.95 -31.65
CA PHE A 535 -29.44 -41.87 -31.30
C PHE A 535 -28.84 -40.48 -31.51
N SER A 536 -27.59 -40.27 -31.08
CA SER A 536 -26.87 -39.00 -31.27
C SER A 536 -26.40 -38.84 -32.71
N CYS A 537 -26.01 -39.94 -33.35
CA CYS A 537 -25.57 -39.97 -34.74
C CYS A 537 -26.03 -41.24 -35.50
N PRO A 538 -27.30 -41.27 -35.95
CA PRO A 538 -27.87 -42.44 -36.60
C PRO A 538 -27.29 -42.76 -37.98
N SER A 539 -26.68 -41.78 -38.67
CA SER A 539 -26.09 -41.96 -40.01
C SER A 539 -24.91 -42.92 -39.99
N ASP A 540 -24.06 -42.82 -38.97
CA ASP A 540 -22.77 -43.51 -38.96
C ASP A 540 -22.79 -44.70 -38.02
N CYS A 541 -23.45 -44.56 -36.85
CA CYS A 541 -23.63 -45.62 -35.85
C CYS A 541 -24.82 -46.56 -36.12
N ASN A 542 -25.13 -46.76 -37.40
CA ASN A 542 -26.31 -47.45 -37.94
C ASN A 542 -26.84 -48.63 -37.08
N GLY A 543 -28.15 -48.62 -36.78
CA GLY A 543 -28.81 -49.58 -35.91
C GLY A 543 -30.26 -49.90 -36.30
N LYS A 544 -30.81 -50.97 -35.75
CA LYS A 544 -32.24 -51.35 -35.88
C LYS A 544 -32.90 -51.35 -34.51
N THR A 545 -33.58 -50.26 -34.17
CA THR A 545 -34.19 -50.05 -32.85
C THR A 545 -35.66 -50.50 -32.74
N ASN A 546 -36.26 -50.91 -33.86
CA ASN A 546 -37.67 -51.31 -33.97
C ASN A 546 -37.86 -52.75 -34.52
N GLY A 547 -38.90 -53.44 -34.04
CA GLY A 547 -39.24 -54.83 -34.42
C GLY A 547 -38.97 -55.88 -33.32
N ASN A 548 -38.84 -57.16 -33.70
CA ASN A 548 -38.59 -58.27 -32.75
C ASN A 548 -37.34 -57.96 -31.87
N PRO A 549 -37.46 -57.99 -30.53
CA PRO A 549 -36.36 -57.64 -29.61
C PRO A 549 -35.06 -58.38 -29.85
N ASN A 550 -35.11 -59.64 -30.31
CA ASN A 550 -33.92 -60.47 -30.55
C ASN A 550 -33.12 -60.08 -31.80
N ASN A 551 -33.67 -59.22 -32.68
CA ASN A 551 -33.03 -58.77 -33.92
C ASN A 551 -32.73 -57.26 -33.92
N ARG A 552 -32.81 -56.59 -32.76
CA ARG A 552 -32.47 -55.17 -32.61
C ARG A 552 -30.99 -54.98 -32.24
N TYR A 553 -30.38 -53.89 -32.69
CA TYR A 553 -29.01 -53.51 -32.35
C TYR A 553 -28.79 -52.00 -32.50
N CYS A 554 -27.84 -51.45 -31.75
CA CYS A 554 -27.44 -50.04 -31.77
C CYS A 554 -25.93 -49.98 -31.49
N CYS A 555 -25.17 -49.56 -32.48
CA CYS A 555 -23.71 -49.50 -32.38
C CYS A 555 -23.33 -48.30 -31.53
N GLY A 556 -22.42 -48.50 -30.56
CA GLY A 556 -22.06 -47.46 -29.59
C GLY A 556 -22.95 -47.37 -28.36
N ASN A 557 -24.15 -47.99 -28.37
CA ASN A 557 -25.03 -48.01 -27.20
C ASN A 557 -25.65 -49.39 -26.99
N GLY A 558 -25.04 -50.15 -26.08
CA GLY A 558 -25.43 -51.52 -25.74
C GLY A 558 -24.92 -52.60 -26.70
N THR A 559 -24.47 -52.27 -27.91
CA THR A 559 -23.77 -53.19 -28.83
C THR A 559 -22.35 -52.66 -29.11
N PRO A 560 -21.28 -53.39 -28.74
CA PRO A 560 -19.91 -52.93 -28.93
C PRO A 560 -19.47 -52.98 -30.40
N CYS A 561 -18.50 -52.15 -30.79
CA CYS A 561 -17.96 -52.08 -32.17
C CYS A 561 -17.37 -53.39 -32.71
N THR A 562 -17.11 -54.38 -31.85
CA THR A 562 -16.62 -55.70 -32.26
C THR A 562 -17.72 -56.60 -32.83
N ASP A 563 -19.00 -56.21 -32.75
CA ASP A 563 -20.10 -56.94 -33.37
C ASP A 563 -20.10 -56.70 -34.89
N SER A 564 -19.98 -57.78 -35.67
CA SER A 564 -19.95 -57.74 -37.14
C SER A 564 -21.13 -57.00 -37.79
N ARG A 565 -22.26 -56.83 -37.08
CA ARG A 565 -23.42 -56.07 -37.57
C ARG A 565 -23.15 -54.56 -37.62
N CYS A 566 -22.23 -54.04 -36.80
CA CYS A 566 -21.85 -52.64 -36.75
C CYS A 566 -20.90 -52.19 -37.87
N SER A 567 -20.48 -53.11 -38.73
CA SER A 567 -19.60 -52.81 -39.87
C SER A 567 -20.14 -53.35 -41.20
N ASN A 568 -21.40 -53.81 -41.23
CA ASN A 568 -22.04 -54.29 -42.45
C ASN A 568 -22.70 -53.12 -43.20
N ASN A 569 -22.37 -52.97 -44.48
CA ASN A 569 -22.77 -51.90 -45.42
C ASN A 569 -21.85 -50.67 -45.54
N GLY A 570 -20.59 -50.74 -45.10
CA GLY A 570 -19.55 -49.75 -45.46
C GLY A 570 -19.17 -48.76 -44.36
N ASN A 571 -19.83 -48.80 -43.20
CA ASN A 571 -19.47 -47.97 -42.04
C ASN A 571 -18.40 -48.68 -41.17
N ILE A 572 -17.52 -47.91 -40.54
CA ILE A 572 -16.46 -48.39 -39.63
C ILE A 572 -16.82 -47.98 -38.20
N CYS A 573 -16.76 -48.87 -37.21
CA CYS A 573 -17.02 -48.54 -35.80
C CYS A 573 -15.72 -48.64 -35.01
N THR A 574 -15.35 -47.59 -34.26
CA THR A 574 -14.11 -47.51 -33.49
C THR A 574 -14.33 -47.10 -32.05
N THR A 575 -13.51 -47.64 -31.15
CA THR A 575 -13.46 -47.27 -29.72
C THR A 575 -12.26 -46.36 -29.40
N SER A 576 -11.50 -45.93 -30.40
CA SER A 576 -10.35 -45.03 -30.24
C SER A 576 -10.80 -43.60 -30.60
N GLY A 577 -10.94 -42.72 -29.61
CA GLY A 577 -11.21 -41.30 -29.85
C GLY A 577 -10.01 -40.65 -30.55
N GLY A 578 -10.24 -39.97 -31.68
CA GLY A 578 -9.20 -39.20 -32.37
C GLY A 578 -8.67 -38.06 -31.51
N GLY A 579 -7.35 -37.83 -31.55
CA GLY A 579 -6.69 -36.72 -30.86
C GLY A 579 -7.04 -35.35 -31.45
N MET A 580 -6.73 -34.29 -30.68
CA MET A 580 -6.98 -32.87 -30.97
C MET A 580 -6.73 -32.52 -32.44
N SER A 581 -7.67 -31.82 -33.08
CA SER A 581 -7.63 -31.63 -34.54
C SER A 581 -7.48 -30.19 -35.01
N TYR A 582 -7.60 -29.16 -34.15
CA TYR A 582 -7.30 -27.76 -34.53
C TYR A 582 -7.20 -26.81 -33.30
N CYS A 583 -6.47 -25.69 -33.43
CA CYS A 583 -6.20 -24.67 -32.41
C CYS A 583 -6.05 -23.27 -33.05
N CYS A 584 -7.04 -22.40 -32.86
CA CYS A 584 -6.98 -21.06 -33.40
C CYS A 584 -5.95 -20.18 -32.67
N GLY A 585 -5.15 -19.41 -33.42
CA GLY A 585 -4.08 -18.53 -32.96
C GLY A 585 -2.68 -19.18 -32.99
N ASP A 586 -2.55 -20.44 -33.44
CA ASP A 586 -1.26 -21.16 -33.47
C ASP A 586 -0.43 -20.92 -34.76
N MET A 587 -0.93 -20.06 -35.65
CA MET A 587 -0.34 -19.67 -36.93
C MET A 587 -0.26 -20.80 -37.96
N ALA A 588 -1.05 -21.86 -37.82
CA ALA A 588 -1.13 -22.94 -38.78
C ALA A 588 -2.58 -23.24 -39.16
N CYS A 589 -3.00 -22.90 -40.38
CA CYS A 589 -4.34 -23.22 -40.88
C CYS A 589 -4.53 -24.74 -41.09
N GLN A 590 -5.07 -25.45 -40.10
CA GLN A 590 -5.13 -26.91 -40.08
C GLN A 590 -6.44 -27.48 -39.50
N GLY A 591 -6.74 -28.74 -39.85
CA GLY A 591 -7.96 -29.40 -39.40
C GLY A 591 -9.24 -28.76 -39.96
N ASP A 592 -10.17 -28.40 -39.08
CA ASP A 592 -11.46 -27.76 -39.43
C ASP A 592 -11.39 -26.22 -39.41
N GLU A 593 -10.19 -25.64 -39.21
CA GLU A 593 -10.00 -24.20 -39.29
C GLU A 593 -10.31 -23.69 -40.71
N ASN A 594 -11.06 -22.61 -40.75
CA ASN A 594 -11.41 -21.90 -41.97
C ASN A 594 -11.68 -20.43 -41.63
N ASN A 595 -11.79 -19.60 -42.67
CA ASN A 595 -12.03 -18.16 -42.55
C ASN A 595 -13.28 -17.76 -41.72
N SER A 596 -14.17 -18.69 -41.40
CA SER A 596 -15.41 -18.42 -40.66
C SER A 596 -15.28 -18.69 -39.16
N ASN A 597 -14.39 -19.60 -38.74
CA ASN A 597 -14.22 -20.02 -37.35
C ASN A 597 -12.82 -19.71 -36.80
N CYS A 598 -11.83 -19.45 -37.67
CA CYS A 598 -10.49 -19.06 -37.31
C CYS A 598 -9.86 -18.22 -38.43
N SER A 599 -10.29 -16.96 -38.56
CA SER A 599 -9.81 -16.06 -39.61
C SER A 599 -8.37 -15.59 -39.40
N ILE A 600 -7.83 -15.71 -38.18
CA ILE A 600 -6.45 -15.33 -37.87
C ILE A 600 -5.44 -16.30 -38.51
N ASP A 601 -5.73 -17.61 -38.52
CA ASP A 601 -4.88 -18.60 -39.18
C ASP A 601 -5.31 -18.87 -40.64
N CYS A 602 -6.61 -18.84 -40.95
CA CYS A 602 -7.18 -19.24 -42.25
C CYS A 602 -7.90 -18.11 -43.03
N GLY A 603 -7.48 -16.86 -42.85
CA GLY A 603 -8.03 -15.67 -43.51
C GLY A 603 -7.93 -15.66 -45.05
N PRO A 604 -8.50 -14.67 -45.76
CA PRO A 604 -8.24 -14.51 -47.20
C PRO A 604 -6.76 -14.17 -47.44
N PRO A 605 -6.17 -14.54 -48.60
CA PRO A 605 -4.73 -14.52 -48.81
C PRO A 605 -4.10 -13.17 -48.46
N PRO A 606 -2.92 -13.17 -47.80
CA PRO A 606 -2.00 -14.31 -47.60
C PRO A 606 -2.43 -15.38 -46.57
N VAL A 607 -2.15 -16.67 -46.82
CA VAL A 607 -2.55 -17.80 -45.95
C VAL A 607 -1.31 -18.60 -45.55
N CYS A 608 -1.03 -18.71 -44.24
CA CYS A 608 0.09 -19.51 -43.75
C CYS A 608 -0.19 -21.01 -43.71
N GLY A 609 0.76 -21.80 -44.20
CA GLY A 609 0.77 -23.27 -44.24
C GLY A 609 0.51 -23.89 -45.62
N ASP A 610 0.33 -23.10 -46.68
CA ASP A 610 0.01 -23.62 -48.02
C ASP A 610 1.25 -24.06 -48.84
N ASN A 611 2.45 -23.87 -48.27
CA ASN A 611 3.78 -24.11 -48.83
C ASN A 611 4.16 -23.19 -50.02
N VAL A 612 3.53 -22.03 -50.18
CA VAL A 612 3.86 -21.02 -51.19
C VAL A 612 4.13 -19.68 -50.53
N CYS A 613 5.36 -19.18 -50.59
CA CYS A 613 5.70 -17.87 -50.04
C CYS A 613 5.25 -16.71 -50.96
N ASP A 614 4.10 -16.11 -50.66
CA ASP A 614 3.49 -14.99 -51.40
C ASP A 614 4.00 -13.62 -50.93
N VAL A 615 5.29 -13.37 -51.20
CA VAL A 615 5.99 -12.11 -50.81
C VAL A 615 5.30 -10.83 -51.31
N GLY A 616 4.57 -10.91 -52.43
CA GLY A 616 3.82 -9.79 -53.00
C GLY A 616 2.50 -9.47 -52.26
N ALA A 617 2.03 -10.39 -51.42
CA ALA A 617 0.84 -10.25 -50.59
C ALA A 617 1.17 -9.98 -49.10
N GLY A 618 2.46 -9.99 -48.72
CA GLY A 618 2.93 -9.64 -47.37
C GLY A 618 3.52 -10.79 -46.57
N GLU A 619 3.66 -11.98 -47.15
CA GLU A 619 4.31 -13.12 -46.48
C GLU A 619 5.82 -12.96 -46.45
N ASP A 620 6.40 -13.04 -45.26
CA ASP A 620 7.84 -13.08 -45.06
C ASP A 620 8.23 -14.04 -43.93
N CYS A 621 9.54 -14.12 -43.67
CA CYS A 621 10.08 -15.00 -42.65
C CYS A 621 9.61 -14.64 -41.20
N ALA A 622 8.99 -13.47 -40.97
CA ALA A 622 8.45 -13.04 -39.67
C ALA A 622 6.92 -13.17 -39.59
N SER A 623 6.20 -12.92 -40.69
CA SER A 623 4.75 -13.04 -40.76
C SER A 623 4.26 -14.46 -41.10
N CYS A 624 5.08 -15.27 -41.79
CA CYS A 624 4.66 -16.57 -42.30
C CYS A 624 5.85 -17.54 -42.48
N ALA A 625 6.48 -17.91 -41.37
CA ALA A 625 7.73 -18.68 -41.39
C ALA A 625 7.57 -20.09 -42.00
N ALA A 626 6.37 -20.67 -41.96
CA ALA A 626 6.08 -22.00 -42.48
C ALA A 626 6.29 -22.10 -44.01
N ASP A 627 5.80 -21.12 -44.77
CA ASP A 627 5.84 -21.14 -46.24
C ASP A 627 7.08 -20.45 -46.82
N CYS A 628 7.62 -19.46 -46.10
CA CYS A 628 8.74 -18.64 -46.56
C CYS A 628 10.14 -19.14 -46.15
N CYS A 629 10.22 -20.27 -45.45
CA CYS A 629 11.50 -20.89 -45.06
C CYS A 629 12.30 -21.40 -46.27
N GLY A 630 13.15 -20.54 -46.84
CA GLY A 630 14.13 -20.89 -47.88
C GLY A 630 14.29 -19.86 -49.00
N SER A 631 13.39 -18.88 -49.10
CA SER A 631 13.40 -17.86 -50.18
C SER A 631 13.92 -16.49 -49.74
N CYS A 632 14.29 -16.31 -48.47
CA CYS A 632 14.74 -15.04 -47.90
C CYS A 632 16.26 -14.81 -48.16
N ASP A 633 16.64 -13.99 -49.15
CA ASP A 633 17.84 -13.14 -49.07
C ASP A 633 17.31 -11.69 -48.98
N PRO A 634 17.63 -10.91 -47.93
CA PRO A 634 16.94 -9.66 -47.68
C PRO A 634 17.31 -8.62 -48.73
N VAL A 635 16.30 -8.08 -49.39
CA VAL A 635 16.42 -6.92 -50.26
C VAL A 635 16.86 -5.73 -49.41
N GLY A 636 18.13 -5.31 -49.49
CA GLY A 636 18.54 -4.05 -48.84
C GLY A 636 20.02 -3.80 -48.53
N THR A 637 20.96 -4.72 -48.78
CA THR A 637 22.39 -4.42 -48.54
C THR A 637 23.07 -3.90 -49.80
N SER A 638 23.21 -2.57 -49.88
CA SER A 638 24.24 -1.96 -50.73
C SER A 638 25.62 -2.40 -50.22
N CYS A 639 26.41 -3.05 -51.06
CA CYS A 639 27.84 -3.26 -50.80
C CYS A 639 28.53 -1.88 -50.82
N ILE A 640 28.96 -1.37 -49.67
CA ILE A 640 29.48 0.00 -49.53
C ILE A 640 31.02 0.03 -49.50
N ASP A 641 31.74 -1.08 -49.31
CA ASP A 641 33.20 -1.07 -49.40
C ASP A 641 33.86 -2.38 -49.86
N ASP A 642 35.16 -2.27 -50.16
CA ASP A 642 36.03 -3.30 -50.74
C ASP A 642 36.30 -4.51 -49.81
N SER A 643 35.73 -4.56 -48.61
CA SER A 643 35.92 -5.70 -47.70
C SER A 643 35.04 -6.92 -48.01
N ASP A 644 34.00 -6.75 -48.84
CA ASP A 644 33.05 -7.83 -49.18
C ASP A 644 33.51 -8.76 -50.34
N CYS A 645 34.67 -8.49 -50.95
CA CYS A 645 35.12 -9.21 -52.14
C CYS A 645 35.84 -10.56 -51.89
N CYS A 646 35.65 -11.18 -50.71
CA CYS A 646 36.26 -12.49 -50.41
C CYS A 646 35.29 -13.69 -50.33
N SER A 647 34.05 -13.56 -50.78
CA SER A 647 33.19 -14.73 -51.02
C SER A 647 32.57 -14.69 -52.42
N ASN A 648 32.58 -15.82 -53.11
CA ASN A 648 32.17 -16.01 -54.51
C ASN A 648 30.66 -15.76 -54.81
N LYS A 649 30.02 -14.74 -54.23
CA LYS A 649 28.56 -14.53 -54.28
C LYS A 649 28.05 -13.55 -55.34
N CYS A 650 28.89 -12.88 -56.13
CA CYS A 650 28.38 -11.98 -57.19
C CYS A 650 28.30 -12.68 -58.55
N LYS A 651 27.15 -13.28 -58.87
CA LYS A 651 26.79 -13.68 -60.25
C LYS A 651 25.51 -12.97 -60.69
N GLY A 652 25.66 -11.85 -61.42
CA GLY A 652 24.60 -11.32 -62.26
C GLY A 652 24.54 -12.04 -63.61
N PRO A 653 23.37 -12.09 -64.27
CA PRO A 653 23.24 -12.62 -65.62
C PRO A 653 23.77 -11.58 -66.62
N SER A 654 24.71 -12.00 -67.48
CA SER A 654 25.17 -11.25 -68.68
C SER A 654 26.13 -10.07 -68.45
N GLY A 655 27.36 -10.37 -68.01
CA GLY A 655 28.62 -9.78 -68.49
C GLY A 655 28.78 -8.26 -68.66
N GLY A 656 29.50 -7.62 -67.73
CA GLY A 656 30.16 -6.32 -67.95
C GLY A 656 30.60 -5.64 -66.66
N LYS A 657 31.89 -5.74 -66.29
CA LYS A 657 32.48 -5.00 -65.17
C LYS A 657 32.92 -3.61 -65.63
N THR A 658 32.76 -2.60 -64.76
CA THR A 658 33.86 -1.74 -64.26
C THR A 658 33.36 -0.93 -63.07
N CYS A 659 33.92 -1.20 -61.88
CA CYS A 659 33.92 -0.24 -60.78
C CYS A 659 34.76 0.97 -61.18
N LYS A 660 34.31 2.17 -60.86
CA LYS A 660 35.07 3.41 -61.01
C LYS A 660 35.26 4.05 -59.66
#